data_AF-A0A8J7WYQ2-F1
#
_entry.id   AF-A0A8J7WYQ2-F1
#
_cell.length_a   1.000
_cell.length_b   1.000
_cell.length_c   1.000
_cell.angle_alpha   90.00
_cell.angle_beta   90.00
_cell.angle_gamma   90.00
#
_symmetry.space_group_name_H-M   'P 1'
#
loop_
_entity.id
_entity.type
_entity.pdbx_description
1 polymer ?
#
loop_
_entity_poly.entity_id
_entity_poly.type
_entity_poly.pdbx_seq_one_letter_code
_entity_poly.pdbx_strand_id
1 'polypeptide(L)'
;LEELQDQGPALIEVKAVGRTGSGRALCSAYVGGDVVRNEISAQAAAATWLAPDVDTIFEIGGQDSKYIRLENGVIVDFSMNKVCAAGTGSFLEEQSHRLGISVKDFGGLALSAPAPVQMGERCTVFMQSDLVHYQQQGVEKEDLAAGLCHAIVANYLNKVVEQRPIGHKIFFQGGTALNPGITAAFSQVLGRQIIVPEHNEVTGAIGAAFLALRQHRGPSAFLGFDLSKRQAQTKYFVCSGCANACEVQKVSFQDMSRPLYFGHRCERYDQVPSSQRDKTQDVVLKREELITAHGRESGSKESQSPRIGLPKCLFFQEWIPFFHTLFSELGFEVLTSDSTTRRQISIGSERMAAEACLPMKAAHGHVQDLITKKVDSIFLPQIRELPAWLGSSHTGTICPYVQSLPWVIRSAFSLQDQGINLISPVLRLGGGPQDNVRQWKDLARELNISWRDMRRALEKAWKAQHGFATAVKESGRDILDRVKAGERAVLLIGRPYNALDPGMNMNVSGKLRKLGMPTLTMDSLPLEEAEQAEELDNMYWAYGKRILAAGRLLADYPGLIPVFITNFSCGPDAFILHFFERQLGDRPYLELEIDEHTADAGVLTRLEAFLDSTEDTKRKNSLQLPFVSDVKGFHPERVLYIPPMTDHLHAFAAAFRANGLEARLLPASDEESLRLGRKYTKGKECLPAVLTTGDILKAVQVPDFDPQRAAFFMPAAGGPCRFGLYHQLHRLVLDQVGMGQIPVFSPNQGSTLYQELGMVSKDFTKLAWKGVVAVDLLIKLLLETRPYVQNPRECQAVYSKWLHNISQAIAENADLRPILRQAGDEFVTMPRRQKSLKPVVGIVGEIYVRSNPFANEYLISRLEDLGLEAWLPTIGEWIHYVNHTGKKHARRNHQFMSWLKLEMESIVQGRLERSLLQAGNGWLRSLPEPETRELLAAASPYLSPEFEGEAVLSIGKSVDYLDKNVQGLINVMPFTCMPGGVVDAIMPRLRRKSSIPMLSLAYDGQTETNIQNRLEAFAHQVRQGR
;
A
#
# COMPACT_ATOMS: atom_id res chain seq x y z
N LEU A 1 -0.41 4.86 46.75
CA LEU A 1 -1.25 5.79 47.55
C LEU A 1 -1.48 5.26 48.94
N GLU A 2 -1.93 4.00 49.09
CA GLU A 2 -1.99 3.32 50.41
C GLU A 2 -0.62 3.29 51.10
N GLU A 3 0.46 2.94 50.39
CA GLU A 3 1.83 3.02 50.93
C GLU A 3 2.24 4.43 51.40
N LEU A 4 1.76 5.49 50.73
CA LEU A 4 2.02 6.88 51.14
C LEU A 4 1.11 7.30 52.33
N GLN A 5 -0.07 6.71 52.43
CA GLN A 5 -1.00 6.88 53.53
C GLN A 5 -0.48 6.19 54.81
N ASP A 6 0.14 5.02 54.67
CA ASP A 6 0.78 4.32 55.79
C ASP A 6 2.04 5.04 56.31
N GLN A 7 2.70 5.84 55.46
CA GLN A 7 3.80 6.73 55.85
C GLN A 7 3.35 8.04 56.56
N GLY A 8 2.04 8.30 56.62
CA GLY A 8 1.44 9.42 57.35
C GLY A 8 0.97 10.58 56.46
N PRO A 9 -0.33 10.67 56.09
CA PRO A 9 -0.85 11.70 55.16
C PRO A 9 -0.78 13.13 55.72
N ALA A 10 -0.61 13.29 57.03
CA ALA A 10 -0.43 14.60 57.67
C ALA A 10 0.93 15.27 57.37
N LEU A 11 1.88 14.53 56.77
CA LEU A 11 3.22 15.02 56.44
C LEU A 11 3.45 15.26 54.94
N ILE A 12 2.46 14.96 54.07
CA ILE A 12 2.60 15.02 52.61
C ILE A 12 1.57 15.99 52.02
N GLU A 13 2.03 17.13 51.51
CA GLU A 13 1.19 18.08 50.78
C GLU A 13 1.28 17.85 49.26
N VAL A 14 0.18 17.45 48.63
CA VAL A 14 0.10 17.28 47.17
C VAL A 14 -0.12 18.64 46.50
N LYS A 15 0.92 19.18 45.86
CA LYS A 15 0.88 20.48 45.18
C LYS A 15 0.12 20.47 43.87
N ALA A 16 0.25 19.40 43.09
CA ALA A 16 -0.45 19.23 41.83
C ALA A 16 -0.46 17.75 41.42
N VAL A 17 -1.45 17.35 40.61
CA VAL A 17 -1.59 16.01 40.04
C VAL A 17 -1.56 16.08 38.52
N GLY A 18 -0.51 15.51 37.93
CA GLY A 18 -0.39 15.30 36.49
C GLY A 18 -0.95 13.95 36.06
N ARG A 19 -1.63 13.89 34.91
CA ARG A 19 -2.13 12.64 34.31
C ARG A 19 -1.76 12.54 32.84
N THR A 20 -1.35 11.34 32.42
CA THR A 20 -1.00 11.02 31.03
C THR A 20 -1.44 9.60 30.64
N GLY A 21 -1.16 9.18 29.41
CA GLY A 21 -1.55 7.90 28.82
C GLY A 21 -2.96 7.91 28.20
N SER A 22 -3.41 6.75 27.72
CA SER A 22 -4.70 6.56 27.04
C SER A 22 -5.89 6.74 27.97
N GLY A 23 -5.76 6.34 29.24
CA GLY A 23 -6.79 6.47 30.28
C GLY A 23 -6.83 7.85 30.98
N ARG A 24 -5.99 8.82 30.57
CA ARG A 24 -5.72 10.07 31.32
C ARG A 24 -6.97 10.84 31.76
N ALA A 25 -8.02 10.88 30.96
CA ALA A 25 -9.27 11.58 31.28
C ALA A 25 -10.06 10.88 32.42
N LEU A 26 -10.27 9.56 32.31
CA LEU A 26 -10.88 8.75 33.37
C LEU A 26 -10.07 8.87 34.66
N CYS A 27 -8.77 8.71 34.50
CA CYS A 27 -7.79 8.81 35.54
C CYS A 27 -7.84 10.19 36.24
N SER A 28 -7.97 11.27 35.47
CA SER A 28 -8.10 12.63 36.00
C SER A 28 -9.37 12.80 36.83
N ALA A 29 -10.51 12.34 36.32
CA ALA A 29 -11.77 12.37 37.06
C ALA A 29 -11.75 11.51 38.34
N TYR A 30 -11.01 10.40 38.33
CA TYR A 30 -10.87 9.52 39.49
C TYR A 30 -9.98 10.10 40.59
N VAL A 31 -8.88 10.77 40.25
CA VAL A 31 -7.88 11.21 41.24
C VAL A 31 -7.99 12.71 41.56
N GLY A 32 -8.63 13.49 40.70
CA GLY A 32 -8.60 14.95 40.75
C GLY A 32 -7.36 15.50 40.06
N GLY A 33 -7.24 15.28 38.75
CA GLY A 33 -6.08 15.72 37.98
C GLY A 33 -6.12 17.22 37.67
N ASP A 34 -5.06 17.94 38.05
CA ASP A 34 -4.88 19.37 37.76
C ASP A 34 -4.43 19.62 36.32
N VAL A 35 -3.57 18.73 35.81
CA VAL A 35 -3.01 18.83 34.47
C VAL A 35 -3.14 17.49 33.76
N VAL A 36 -3.81 17.50 32.61
CA VAL A 36 -3.98 16.32 31.74
C VAL A 36 -3.19 16.57 30.47
N ARG A 37 -2.18 15.74 30.22
CA ARG A 37 -1.30 15.87 29.04
C ARG A 37 -1.19 14.57 28.29
N ASN A 38 -1.00 14.66 26.97
CA ASN A 38 -0.74 13.49 26.15
C ASN A 38 0.61 12.85 26.55
N GLU A 39 0.82 11.62 26.09
CA GLU A 39 1.99 10.84 26.46
C GLU A 39 3.28 11.35 25.82
N ILE A 40 3.23 11.86 24.58
CA ILE A 40 4.40 12.38 23.87
C ILE A 40 5.00 13.57 24.63
N SER A 41 4.16 14.55 24.99
CA SER A 41 4.59 15.71 25.77
C SER A 41 5.11 15.31 27.15
N ALA A 42 4.50 14.30 27.79
CA ALA A 42 4.95 13.81 29.08
C ALA A 42 6.32 13.11 28.97
N GLN A 43 6.52 12.21 28.01
CA GLN A 43 7.80 11.52 27.80
C GLN A 43 8.93 12.51 27.47
N ALA A 44 8.66 13.49 26.58
CA ALA A 44 9.58 14.56 26.27
C ALA A 44 9.94 15.41 27.50
N ALA A 45 8.94 15.79 28.30
CA ALA A 45 9.16 16.57 29.52
C ALA A 45 10.01 15.81 30.55
N ALA A 46 9.81 14.49 30.70
CA ALA A 46 10.61 13.65 31.56
C ALA A 46 12.06 13.55 31.07
N ALA A 47 12.26 13.31 29.78
CA ALA A 47 13.59 13.21 29.18
C ALA A 47 14.38 14.51 29.36
N THR A 48 13.80 15.66 29.01
CA THR A 48 14.46 16.98 29.14
C THR A 48 14.75 17.33 30.60
N TRP A 49 13.93 16.87 31.55
CA TRP A 49 14.19 17.06 32.97
C TRP A 49 15.36 16.21 33.47
N LEU A 50 15.46 14.96 33.03
CA LEU A 50 16.53 14.03 33.40
C LEU A 50 17.86 14.36 32.70
N ALA A 51 17.82 14.81 31.45
CA ALA A 51 18.97 15.22 30.66
C ALA A 51 18.58 16.37 29.70
N PRO A 52 18.95 17.63 30.00
CA PRO A 52 18.57 18.78 29.18
C PRO A 52 19.07 18.78 27.73
N ASP A 53 20.14 18.02 27.46
CA ASP A 53 20.80 17.85 26.16
C ASP A 53 20.36 16.58 25.41
N VAL A 54 19.32 15.88 25.88
CA VAL A 54 18.73 14.75 25.15
C VAL A 54 18.12 15.23 23.84
N ASP A 55 18.45 14.54 22.75
CA ASP A 55 17.97 14.89 21.41
C ASP A 55 17.02 13.84 20.83
N THR A 56 17.08 12.59 21.31
CA THR A 56 16.30 11.49 20.76
C THR A 56 15.77 10.61 21.87
N ILE A 57 14.49 10.25 21.78
CA ILE A 57 13.82 9.35 22.71
C ILE A 57 13.27 8.18 21.90
N PHE A 58 13.69 6.98 22.27
CA PHE A 58 13.03 5.74 21.92
C PHE A 58 12.19 5.30 23.12
N GLU A 59 10.90 5.08 22.92
CA GLU A 59 10.02 4.56 23.95
C GLU A 59 9.34 3.31 23.40
N ILE A 60 9.48 2.18 24.08
CA ILE A 60 8.82 0.92 23.72
C ILE A 60 8.09 0.40 24.95
N GLY A 61 6.79 0.64 24.97
CA GLY A 61 5.86 0.16 25.97
C GLY A 61 5.29 -1.22 25.63
N GLY A 62 4.31 -1.65 26.42
CA GLY A 62 3.63 -2.93 26.21
C GLY A 62 2.78 -2.95 24.92
N GLN A 63 2.04 -1.87 24.67
CA GLN A 63 1.06 -1.78 23.57
C GLN A 63 1.53 -0.88 22.43
N ASP A 64 2.18 0.23 22.73
CA ASP A 64 2.63 1.20 21.75
C ASP A 64 4.13 1.49 21.86
N SER A 65 4.67 2.15 20.84
CA SER A 65 6.08 2.53 20.77
C SER A 65 6.19 3.88 20.07
N LYS A 66 7.10 4.72 20.56
CA LYS A 66 7.19 6.13 20.19
C LYS A 66 8.64 6.48 19.89
N TYR A 67 8.83 7.26 18.85
CA TYR A 67 10.07 7.97 18.53
C TYR A 67 9.81 9.46 18.73
N ILE A 68 10.67 10.15 19.47
CA ILE A 68 10.54 11.59 19.68
C ILE A 68 11.91 12.22 19.46
N ARG A 69 11.97 13.28 18.66
CA ARG A 69 13.15 14.10 18.46
C ARG A 69 12.95 15.47 19.07
N LEU A 70 13.97 15.91 19.78
CA LEU A 70 14.02 17.18 20.48
C LEU A 70 15.11 18.07 19.90
N GLU A 71 14.83 19.36 19.74
CA GLU A 71 15.84 20.41 19.56
C GLU A 71 15.66 21.43 20.67
N ASN A 72 16.72 21.68 21.45
CA ASN A 72 16.69 22.61 22.59
C ASN A 72 15.53 22.34 23.57
N GLY A 73 15.22 21.06 23.81
CA GLY A 73 14.14 20.63 24.70
C GLY A 73 12.72 20.77 24.14
N VAL A 74 12.57 21.14 22.86
CA VAL A 74 11.28 21.26 22.16
C VAL A 74 11.12 20.09 21.19
N ILE A 75 9.93 19.50 21.13
CA ILE A 75 9.60 18.43 20.19
C ILE A 75 9.56 19.01 18.77
N VAL A 76 10.50 18.58 17.93
CA VAL A 76 10.56 19.00 16.52
C VAL A 76 10.04 17.93 15.56
N ASP A 77 10.04 16.66 15.99
CA ASP A 77 9.55 15.54 15.21
C ASP A 77 9.17 14.40 16.16
N PHE A 78 8.14 13.63 15.81
CA PHE A 78 7.79 12.43 16.55
C PHE A 78 7.06 11.44 15.63
N SER A 79 7.12 10.17 16.00
CA SER A 79 6.42 9.09 15.34
C SER A 79 5.91 8.13 16.40
N MET A 80 4.79 7.48 16.12
CA MET A 80 4.31 6.36 16.92
C MET A 80 4.12 5.17 15.99
N ASN A 81 4.24 3.98 16.55
CA ASN A 81 4.08 2.74 15.82
C ASN A 81 2.74 2.67 15.07
N LYS A 82 2.81 2.22 13.81
CA LYS A 82 1.64 1.81 13.02
C LYS A 82 1.06 0.53 13.64
N VAL A 83 -0.17 0.16 13.26
CA VAL A 83 -0.87 -1.01 13.84
C VAL A 83 -0.04 -2.29 13.78
N CYS A 84 0.78 -2.47 12.72
CA CYS A 84 1.66 -3.63 12.55
C CYS A 84 2.83 -3.75 13.55
N ALA A 85 3.20 -2.66 14.23
CA ALA A 85 4.26 -2.63 15.24
C ALA A 85 3.69 -2.40 16.66
N ALA A 86 2.38 -2.55 16.83
CA ALA A 86 1.70 -2.53 18.13
C ALA A 86 1.90 -3.84 18.88
N GLY A 87 2.01 -3.75 20.21
CA GLY A 87 2.14 -4.91 21.08
C GLY A 87 3.55 -5.49 21.22
N THR A 88 4.59 -4.81 20.72
CA THR A 88 5.98 -5.32 20.75
C THR A 88 6.47 -5.64 22.16
N GLY A 89 6.12 -4.84 23.17
CA GLY A 89 6.46 -5.14 24.56
C GLY A 89 5.69 -6.33 25.14
N SER A 90 4.37 -6.42 24.91
CA SER A 90 3.57 -7.57 25.34
C SER A 90 3.98 -8.87 24.63
N PHE A 91 4.47 -8.76 23.40
CA PHE A 91 4.97 -9.88 22.63
C PHE A 91 6.22 -10.50 23.26
N LEU A 92 7.14 -9.67 23.77
CA LEU A 92 8.33 -10.14 24.49
C LEU A 92 7.95 -10.98 25.72
N GLU A 93 6.94 -10.52 26.47
CA GLU A 93 6.40 -11.24 27.63
C GLU A 93 5.82 -12.60 27.20
N GLU A 94 4.96 -12.64 26.17
CA GLU A 94 4.40 -13.88 25.64
C GLU A 94 5.48 -14.87 25.18
N GLN A 95 6.52 -14.39 24.48
CA GLN A 95 7.59 -15.27 24.00
C GLN A 95 8.50 -15.75 25.13
N SER A 96 8.74 -14.93 26.15
CA SER A 96 9.50 -15.36 27.34
C SER A 96 8.82 -16.56 28.02
N HIS A 97 7.50 -16.48 28.23
CA HIS A 97 6.70 -17.56 28.79
C HIS A 97 6.73 -18.82 27.90
N ARG A 98 6.64 -18.65 26.58
CA ARG A 98 6.73 -19.77 25.61
C ARG A 98 8.07 -20.49 25.65
N LEU A 99 9.17 -19.77 25.83
CA LEU A 99 10.51 -20.34 25.97
C LEU A 99 10.78 -20.89 27.38
N GLY A 100 9.86 -20.67 28.33
CA GLY A 100 10.03 -21.04 29.73
C GLY A 100 11.12 -20.21 30.42
N ILE A 101 11.27 -18.94 30.03
CA ILE A 101 12.25 -17.99 30.58
C ILE A 101 11.45 -16.89 31.29
N SER A 102 11.89 -16.44 32.47
CA SER A 102 11.26 -15.28 33.10
C SER A 102 11.58 -14.01 32.30
N VAL A 103 10.66 -13.05 32.24
CA VAL A 103 10.90 -11.76 31.55
C VAL A 103 12.16 -11.06 32.07
N LYS A 104 12.45 -11.20 33.38
CA LYS A 104 13.63 -10.60 34.02
C LYS A 104 14.94 -11.26 33.56
N ASP A 105 14.93 -12.57 33.39
CA ASP A 105 16.14 -13.33 33.01
C ASP A 105 16.39 -13.31 31.49
N PHE A 106 15.35 -13.00 30.70
CA PHE A 106 15.39 -13.00 29.23
C PHE A 106 16.55 -12.18 28.67
N GLY A 107 16.74 -10.96 29.16
CA GLY A 107 17.80 -10.08 28.67
C GLY A 107 19.20 -10.58 29.02
N GLY A 108 19.38 -11.16 30.20
CA GLY A 108 20.65 -11.78 30.59
C GLY A 108 20.99 -12.98 29.72
N LEU A 109 19.98 -13.80 29.39
CA LEU A 109 20.13 -14.96 28.51
C LEU A 109 20.52 -14.53 27.08
N ALA A 110 19.84 -13.52 26.55
CA ALA A 110 20.14 -12.95 25.23
C ALA A 110 21.58 -12.43 25.13
N LEU A 111 22.12 -11.84 26.21
CA LEU A 111 23.51 -11.36 26.23
C LEU A 111 24.56 -12.48 26.26
N SER A 112 24.18 -13.69 26.65
CA SER A 112 25.06 -14.86 26.67
C SER A 112 25.11 -15.62 25.34
N ALA A 113 24.31 -15.21 24.35
CA ALA A 113 24.19 -15.88 23.06
C ALA A 113 25.49 -15.81 22.23
N PRO A 114 26.07 -16.94 21.82
CA PRO A 114 27.23 -16.95 20.94
C PRO A 114 26.88 -16.61 19.48
N ALA A 115 25.66 -16.93 19.02
CA ALA A 115 25.26 -16.79 17.62
C ALA A 115 23.75 -16.50 17.50
N PRO A 116 23.31 -15.24 17.71
CA PRO A 116 21.90 -14.85 17.60
C PRO A 116 21.29 -15.28 16.28
N VAL A 117 20.10 -15.92 16.31
CA VAL A 117 19.42 -16.29 15.07
C VAL A 117 18.81 -15.08 14.38
N GLN A 118 18.79 -15.11 13.05
CA GLN A 118 18.17 -14.07 12.24
C GLN A 118 16.67 -14.38 12.07
N MET A 119 15.83 -13.58 12.73
CA MET A 119 14.36 -13.66 12.61
C MET A 119 13.82 -12.51 11.76
N GLY A 120 12.62 -12.67 11.22
CA GLY A 120 11.91 -11.64 10.47
C GLY A 120 11.53 -10.42 11.33
N GLU A 121 11.58 -9.23 10.73
CA GLU A 121 11.37 -7.95 11.41
C GLU A 121 9.98 -7.31 11.14
N ARG A 122 9.02 -8.09 10.61
CA ARG A 122 7.79 -7.55 9.99
C ARG A 122 6.72 -7.15 11.00
N CYS A 123 6.31 -8.11 11.81
CA CYS A 123 5.44 -7.93 12.96
C CYS A 123 5.63 -9.11 13.92
N THR A 124 5.05 -8.98 15.10
CA THR A 124 5.13 -9.95 16.19
C THR A 124 4.64 -11.35 15.79
N VAL A 125 3.64 -11.47 14.91
CA VAL A 125 3.12 -12.76 14.42
C VAL A 125 4.14 -13.53 13.56
N PHE A 126 4.88 -12.84 12.70
CA PHE A 126 5.91 -13.48 11.88
C PHE A 126 7.14 -13.82 12.73
N MET A 127 7.55 -12.92 13.62
CA MET A 127 8.60 -13.21 14.61
C MET A 127 8.27 -14.46 15.44
N GLN A 128 7.00 -14.63 15.84
CA GLN A 128 6.54 -15.82 16.54
C GLN A 128 6.66 -17.09 15.70
N SER A 129 6.30 -17.00 14.42
CA SER A 129 6.37 -18.13 13.49
C SER A 129 7.81 -18.58 13.28
N ASP A 130 8.73 -17.62 13.12
CA ASP A 130 10.17 -17.88 13.00
C ASP A 130 10.74 -18.47 14.29
N LEU A 131 10.36 -17.93 15.45
CA LEU A 131 10.77 -18.46 16.75
C LEU A 131 10.38 -19.93 16.90
N VAL A 132 9.13 -20.28 16.56
CA VAL A 132 8.65 -21.68 16.61
C VAL A 132 9.42 -22.57 15.65
N HIS A 133 9.71 -22.06 14.45
CA HIS A 133 10.48 -22.80 13.46
C HIS A 133 11.90 -23.12 13.93
N TYR A 134 12.65 -22.12 14.40
CA TYR A 134 14.00 -22.33 14.92
C TYR A 134 14.00 -23.20 16.18
N GLN A 135 12.98 -23.07 17.03
CA GLN A 135 12.80 -23.96 18.17
C GLN A 135 12.61 -25.42 17.72
N GLN A 136 11.85 -25.68 16.65
CA GLN A 136 11.68 -27.03 16.08
C GLN A 136 12.96 -27.57 15.45
N GLN A 137 13.85 -26.70 14.99
CA GLN A 137 15.18 -27.07 14.50
C GLN A 137 16.18 -27.37 15.63
N GLY A 138 15.80 -27.14 16.89
CA GLY A 138 16.66 -27.40 18.04
C GLY A 138 17.67 -26.30 18.33
N VAL A 139 17.40 -25.05 17.92
CA VAL A 139 18.23 -23.90 18.29
C VAL A 139 18.14 -23.64 19.80
N GLU A 140 19.29 -23.35 20.42
CA GLU A 140 19.42 -23.07 21.85
C GLU A 140 18.70 -21.77 22.27
N LYS A 141 18.26 -21.72 23.53
CA LYS A 141 17.37 -20.64 24.02
C LYS A 141 18.05 -19.27 24.03
N GLU A 142 19.35 -19.23 24.27
CA GLU A 142 20.16 -18.01 24.29
C GLU A 142 20.15 -17.34 22.91
N ASP A 143 20.41 -18.11 21.86
CA ASP A 143 20.42 -17.64 20.48
C ASP A 143 19.03 -17.22 20.00
N LEU A 144 17.97 -17.94 20.41
CA LEU A 144 16.58 -17.55 20.19
C LEU A 144 16.24 -16.22 20.89
N ALA A 145 16.65 -16.05 22.15
CA ALA A 145 16.38 -14.84 22.93
C ALA A 145 17.09 -13.62 22.35
N ALA A 146 18.35 -13.77 21.94
CA ALA A 146 19.11 -12.73 21.25
C ALA A 146 18.49 -12.38 19.89
N GLY A 147 18.14 -13.39 19.09
CA GLY A 147 17.46 -13.20 17.81
C GLY A 147 16.16 -12.40 17.95
N LEU A 148 15.38 -12.66 19.00
CA LEU A 148 14.15 -11.91 19.29
C LEU A 148 14.45 -10.45 19.66
N CYS A 149 15.49 -10.18 20.46
CA CYS A 149 15.90 -8.81 20.80
C CYS A 149 16.28 -8.02 19.54
N HIS A 150 17.06 -8.63 18.65
CA HIS A 150 17.44 -8.03 17.36
C HIS A 150 16.24 -7.78 16.46
N ALA A 151 15.31 -8.74 16.37
CA ALA A 151 14.09 -8.60 15.57
C ALA A 151 13.19 -7.46 16.07
N ILE A 152 13.05 -7.28 17.39
CA ILE A 152 12.32 -6.18 18.01
C ILE A 152 12.97 -4.83 17.67
N VAL A 153 14.29 -4.72 17.80
CA VAL A 153 15.03 -3.49 17.46
C VAL A 153 14.93 -3.16 15.98
N ALA A 154 15.14 -4.15 15.10
CA ALA A 154 15.03 -3.96 13.66
C ALA A 154 13.61 -3.54 13.25
N ASN A 155 12.58 -4.16 13.85
CA ASN A 155 11.19 -3.76 13.63
C ASN A 155 10.93 -2.32 14.09
N TYR A 156 11.37 -1.94 15.29
CA TYR A 156 11.19 -0.59 15.80
C TYR A 156 11.87 0.45 14.89
N LEU A 157 13.12 0.22 14.50
CA LEU A 157 13.85 1.12 13.61
C LEU A 157 13.18 1.22 12.23
N ASN A 158 12.75 0.09 11.66
CA ASN A 158 12.17 0.07 10.31
C ASN A 158 10.71 0.51 10.24
N LYS A 159 9.94 0.41 11.34
CA LYS A 159 8.48 0.67 11.36
C LYS A 159 8.06 1.89 12.17
N VAL A 160 8.88 2.33 13.12
CA VAL A 160 8.59 3.48 13.98
C VAL A 160 9.49 4.66 13.64
N VAL A 161 10.81 4.42 13.60
CA VAL A 161 11.79 5.48 13.28
C VAL A 161 11.81 5.78 11.78
N GLU A 162 11.82 4.73 10.94
CA GLU A 162 11.89 4.81 9.48
C GLU A 162 13.15 5.59 9.03
N GLN A 163 13.01 6.61 8.17
CA GLN A 163 14.13 7.46 7.73
C GLN A 163 14.37 8.67 8.65
N ARG A 164 13.71 8.75 9.82
CA ARG A 164 13.83 9.91 10.69
C ARG A 164 15.25 10.02 11.26
N PRO A 165 15.82 11.24 11.39
CA PRO A 165 17.20 11.37 11.79
C PRO A 165 17.38 11.09 13.28
N ILE A 166 18.14 10.06 13.62
CA ILE A 166 18.49 9.73 15.00
C ILE A 166 19.63 10.66 15.44
N GLY A 167 19.45 11.38 16.55
CA GLY A 167 20.46 12.25 17.14
C GLY A 167 21.53 11.49 17.94
N HIS A 168 22.39 12.23 18.62
CA HIS A 168 23.56 11.70 19.31
C HIS A 168 23.22 11.15 20.69
N LYS A 169 22.39 11.85 21.47
CA LYS A 169 22.04 11.48 22.84
C LYS A 169 20.67 10.82 22.89
N ILE A 170 20.69 9.48 22.82
CA ILE A 170 19.51 8.63 22.70
C ILE A 170 19.08 8.12 24.08
N PHE A 171 17.86 8.46 24.49
CA PHE A 171 17.20 7.91 25.67
C PHE A 171 16.29 6.76 25.28
N PHE A 172 16.44 5.59 25.93
CA PHE A 172 15.55 4.45 25.76
C PHE A 172 14.65 4.28 26.99
N GLN A 173 13.35 4.46 26.80
CA GLN A 173 12.31 4.52 27.82
C GLN A 173 11.26 3.41 27.61
N GLY A 174 10.40 3.21 28.61
CA GLY A 174 9.34 2.21 28.59
C GLY A 174 9.79 0.86 29.15
N GLY A 175 8.82 -0.01 29.46
CA GLY A 175 9.07 -1.24 30.22
C GLY A 175 10.04 -2.22 29.55
N THR A 176 10.19 -2.18 28.22
CA THR A 176 11.16 -3.03 27.52
C THR A 176 12.61 -2.56 27.68
N ALA A 177 12.86 -1.32 28.12
CA ALA A 177 14.18 -0.82 28.42
C ALA A 177 14.82 -1.48 29.66
N LEU A 178 14.01 -2.15 30.50
CA LEU A 178 14.47 -3.02 31.57
C LEU A 178 15.20 -4.28 31.05
N ASN A 179 15.02 -4.63 29.77
CA ASN A 179 15.71 -5.76 29.16
C ASN A 179 17.06 -5.31 28.59
N PRO A 180 18.19 -5.72 29.19
CA PRO A 180 19.50 -5.28 28.72
C PRO A 180 19.90 -5.86 27.35
N GLY A 181 19.30 -6.98 26.93
CA GLY A 181 19.49 -7.56 25.59
C GLY A 181 18.96 -6.66 24.48
N ILE A 182 17.81 -6.01 24.69
CA ILE A 182 17.24 -5.03 23.73
C ILE A 182 18.12 -3.78 23.66
N THR A 183 18.58 -3.29 24.81
CA THR A 183 19.49 -2.13 24.88
C THR A 183 20.81 -2.43 24.14
N ALA A 184 21.38 -3.62 24.33
CA ALA A 184 22.57 -4.06 23.62
C ALA A 184 22.33 -4.18 22.11
N ALA A 185 21.20 -4.75 21.70
CA ALA A 185 20.83 -4.84 20.29
C ALA A 185 20.68 -3.45 19.64
N PHE A 186 20.05 -2.47 20.30
CA PHE A 186 20.04 -1.09 19.81
C PHE A 186 21.45 -0.52 19.65
N SER A 187 22.30 -0.71 20.67
CA SER A 187 23.66 -0.19 20.64
C SER A 187 24.49 -0.80 19.50
N GLN A 188 24.36 -2.11 19.29
CA GLN A 188 25.04 -2.83 18.22
C GLN A 188 24.54 -2.41 16.82
N VAL A 189 23.23 -2.32 16.64
CA VAL A 189 22.62 -1.98 15.34
C VAL A 189 22.91 -0.52 14.96
N LEU A 190 22.88 0.41 15.92
CA LEU A 190 23.10 1.84 15.65
C LEU A 190 24.59 2.25 15.73
N GLY A 191 25.44 1.42 16.33
CA GLY A 191 26.82 1.79 16.63
C GLY A 191 26.92 3.00 17.58
N ARG A 192 25.93 3.18 18.45
CA ARG A 192 25.79 4.35 19.36
C ARG A 192 25.50 3.88 20.78
N GLN A 193 25.89 4.71 21.75
CA GLN A 193 25.52 4.49 23.14
C GLN A 193 24.02 4.80 23.34
N ILE A 194 23.32 3.90 24.02
CA ILE A 194 21.91 4.05 24.39
C ILE A 194 21.84 4.29 25.89
N ILE A 195 21.16 5.36 26.30
CA ILE A 195 21.02 5.74 27.70
C ILE A 195 19.65 5.27 28.19
N VAL A 196 19.63 4.37 29.16
CA VAL A 196 18.40 3.96 29.84
C VAL A 196 18.30 4.79 31.13
N PRO A 197 17.31 5.70 31.25
CA PRO A 197 17.15 6.49 32.46
C PRO A 197 16.70 5.63 33.64
N GLU A 198 16.99 6.11 34.85
CA GLU A 198 16.42 5.55 36.07
C GLU A 198 14.89 5.66 36.02
N HIS A 199 14.17 4.63 36.48
CA HIS A 199 12.71 4.54 36.42
C HIS A 199 12.12 4.69 35.01
N ASN A 200 12.80 4.15 33.99
CA ASN A 200 12.39 4.16 32.58
C ASN A 200 10.95 3.68 32.34
N GLU A 201 10.42 2.81 33.21
CA GLU A 201 9.10 2.23 33.15
C GLU A 201 7.96 3.20 33.54
N VAL A 202 8.29 4.34 34.19
CA VAL A 202 7.33 5.35 34.65
C VAL A 202 7.66 6.77 34.20
N THR A 203 8.53 6.95 33.20
CA THR A 203 8.93 8.27 32.69
C THR A 203 7.75 9.15 32.27
N GLY A 204 6.70 8.57 31.68
CA GLY A 204 5.47 9.32 31.37
C GLY A 204 4.82 9.94 32.61
N ALA A 205 4.80 9.22 33.75
CA ALA A 205 4.27 9.74 35.00
C ALA A 205 5.15 10.86 35.59
N ILE A 206 6.47 10.69 35.53
CA ILE A 206 7.45 11.71 35.95
C ILE A 206 7.24 13.00 35.15
N GLY A 207 7.13 12.89 33.83
CA GLY A 207 6.92 14.05 32.96
C GLY A 207 5.59 14.74 33.18
N ALA A 208 4.51 13.97 33.39
CA ALA A 208 3.21 14.53 33.73
C ALA A 208 3.25 15.31 35.07
N ALA A 209 3.93 14.77 36.08
CA ALA A 209 4.13 15.45 37.36
C ALA A 209 4.95 16.75 37.20
N PHE A 210 6.02 16.72 36.40
CA PHE A 210 6.82 17.90 36.10
C PHE A 210 6.02 18.99 35.36
N LEU A 211 5.21 18.61 34.37
CA LEU A 211 4.32 19.54 33.68
C LEU A 211 3.26 20.13 34.61
N ALA A 212 2.69 19.30 35.50
CA ALA A 212 1.73 19.76 36.51
C ALA A 212 2.35 20.80 37.45
N LEU A 213 3.58 20.54 37.92
CA LEU A 213 4.33 21.47 38.77
C LEU A 213 4.61 22.81 38.08
N ARG A 214 4.85 22.82 36.75
CA ARG A 214 5.12 24.06 36.00
C ARG A 214 3.85 24.86 35.67
N GLN A 215 2.74 24.18 35.40
CA GLN A 215 1.53 24.80 34.82
C GLN A 215 0.48 25.14 35.87
N HIS A 216 0.32 24.32 36.91
CA HIS A 216 -0.73 24.54 37.91
C HIS A 216 -0.33 25.67 38.86
N ARG A 217 -1.22 26.66 39.00
CA ARG A 217 -1.08 27.75 39.97
C ARG A 217 -2.32 27.80 40.84
N GLY A 218 -2.26 27.16 42.01
CA GLY A 218 -3.37 27.13 42.96
C GLY A 218 -3.37 25.88 43.83
N PRO A 219 -4.38 25.71 44.72
CA PRO A 219 -4.60 24.47 45.44
C PRO A 219 -4.91 23.34 44.45
N SER A 220 -4.38 22.14 44.70
CA SER A 220 -4.64 20.97 43.86
C SER A 220 -6.10 20.52 43.95
N ALA A 221 -6.64 20.03 42.84
CA ALA A 221 -7.92 19.34 42.75
C ALA A 221 -7.85 17.88 43.26
N PHE A 222 -6.70 17.44 43.78
CA PHE A 222 -6.50 16.09 44.31
C PHE A 222 -7.58 15.74 45.35
N LEU A 223 -8.27 14.63 45.12
CA LEU A 223 -9.42 14.21 45.91
C LEU A 223 -9.05 13.50 47.23
N GLY A 224 -7.75 13.38 47.54
CA GLY A 224 -7.23 12.79 48.77
C GLY A 224 -6.67 11.36 48.60
N PHE A 225 -6.15 10.79 49.68
CA PHE A 225 -5.46 9.48 49.65
C PHE A 225 -6.41 8.27 49.75
N ASP A 226 -7.64 8.44 50.27
CA ASP A 226 -8.67 7.39 50.41
C ASP A 226 -9.34 6.98 49.08
N LEU A 227 -8.61 7.09 47.97
CA LEU A 227 -9.12 6.78 46.63
C LEU A 227 -9.49 5.30 46.47
N SER A 228 -8.80 4.38 47.14
CA SER A 228 -9.14 2.94 47.08
C SER A 228 -10.53 2.61 47.63
N LYS A 229 -11.09 3.46 48.50
CA LYS A 229 -12.46 3.34 49.01
C LYS A 229 -13.50 3.91 48.04
N ARG A 230 -13.08 4.67 47.03
CA ARG A 230 -13.97 5.30 46.04
C ARG A 230 -14.44 4.26 45.03
N GLN A 231 -15.65 3.76 45.22
CA GLN A 231 -16.23 2.76 44.33
C GLN A 231 -16.71 3.36 43.01
N ALA A 232 -16.28 2.75 41.91
CA ALA A 232 -16.76 3.04 40.56
C ALA A 232 -17.79 1.98 40.14
N GLN A 233 -18.98 2.40 39.73
CA GLN A 233 -19.94 1.51 39.07
C GLN A 233 -19.76 1.60 37.56
N THR A 234 -19.33 0.49 36.96
CA THR A 234 -19.22 0.35 35.51
C THR A 234 -20.43 -0.38 34.95
N LYS A 235 -21.05 0.17 33.91
CA LYS A 235 -22.11 -0.50 33.11
C LYS A 235 -21.76 -0.43 31.64
N TYR A 236 -21.98 -1.52 30.91
CA TYR A 236 -21.84 -1.57 29.46
C TYR A 236 -23.22 -1.55 28.83
N PHE A 237 -23.38 -0.80 27.73
CA PHE A 237 -24.60 -0.85 26.93
C PHE A 237 -24.28 -0.57 25.46
N VAL A 238 -25.09 -1.14 24.57
CA VAL A 238 -25.01 -0.83 23.14
C VAL A 238 -25.88 0.39 22.86
N CYS A 239 -25.26 1.47 22.35
CA CYS A 239 -25.95 2.71 22.00
C CYS A 239 -26.88 2.51 20.80
N SER A 240 -28.18 2.65 20.99
CA SER A 240 -29.20 2.60 19.93
C SER A 240 -29.40 3.92 19.18
N GLY A 241 -28.48 4.89 19.33
CA GLY A 241 -28.64 6.26 18.82
C GLY A 241 -28.46 6.42 17.32
N CYS A 242 -27.71 5.52 16.69
CA CYS A 242 -27.51 5.49 15.25
C CYS A 242 -27.04 4.09 14.84
N ALA A 243 -26.89 3.88 13.53
CA ALA A 243 -26.46 2.60 12.95
C ALA A 243 -25.09 2.11 13.46
N ASN A 244 -24.25 2.97 14.06
CA ASN A 244 -22.96 2.58 14.62
C ASN A 244 -23.05 1.58 15.78
N ALA A 245 -24.18 1.54 16.50
CA ALA A 245 -24.40 0.62 17.63
C ALA A 245 -23.17 0.51 18.56
N CYS A 246 -22.62 1.66 18.98
CA CYS A 246 -21.38 1.68 19.76
C CYS A 246 -21.57 0.94 21.09
N GLU A 247 -20.66 0.06 21.48
CA GLU A 247 -20.60 -0.44 22.85
C GLU A 247 -20.01 0.66 23.74
N VAL A 248 -20.85 1.23 24.61
CA VAL A 248 -20.51 2.35 25.47
C VAL A 248 -20.35 1.87 26.90
N GLN A 249 -19.19 2.16 27.48
CA GLN A 249 -18.89 1.93 28.88
C GLN A 249 -19.25 3.18 29.68
N LYS A 250 -20.17 3.06 30.63
CA LYS A 250 -20.59 4.10 31.57
C LYS A 250 -19.92 3.87 32.92
N VAL A 251 -19.10 4.82 33.37
CA VAL A 251 -18.43 4.79 34.68
C VAL A 251 -19.04 5.86 35.59
N SER A 252 -19.59 5.46 36.73
CA SER A 252 -20.22 6.37 37.70
C SER A 252 -19.48 6.32 39.03
N PHE A 253 -19.17 7.48 39.61
CA PHE A 253 -18.60 7.60 40.96
C PHE A 253 -19.66 8.19 41.91
N GLN A 254 -19.66 7.81 43.18
CA GLN A 254 -20.69 8.21 44.16
C GLN A 254 -20.75 9.73 44.40
N ASP A 255 -19.61 10.40 44.27
CA ASP A 255 -19.36 11.81 44.51
C ASP A 255 -19.36 12.66 43.23
N MET A 256 -19.55 12.05 42.05
CA MET A 256 -19.74 12.76 40.79
C MET A 256 -21.23 12.85 40.43
N SER A 257 -21.71 14.07 40.20
CA SER A 257 -23.10 14.32 39.77
C SER A 257 -23.41 13.77 38.37
N ARG A 258 -22.38 13.48 37.55
CA ARG A 258 -22.54 12.97 36.18
C ARG A 258 -21.58 11.80 35.90
N PRO A 259 -22.08 10.71 35.30
CA PRO A 259 -21.28 9.55 34.93
C PRO A 259 -20.45 9.80 33.66
N LEU A 260 -19.23 9.26 33.61
CA LEU A 260 -18.35 9.29 32.44
C LEU A 260 -18.76 8.21 31.45
N TYR A 261 -18.53 8.46 30.16
CA TYR A 261 -18.82 7.51 29.10
C TYR A 261 -17.60 7.34 28.20
N PHE A 262 -17.35 6.10 27.78
CA PHE A 262 -16.24 5.71 26.91
C PHE A 262 -16.74 4.74 25.83
N GLY A 263 -16.02 4.63 24.70
CA GLY A 263 -16.35 3.70 23.60
C GLY A 263 -17.38 4.23 22.59
N HIS A 264 -17.90 5.44 22.77
CA HIS A 264 -18.80 6.14 21.86
C HIS A 264 -18.05 6.93 20.78
N ARG A 265 -18.56 6.91 19.54
CA ARG A 265 -17.95 7.60 18.37
C ARG A 265 -18.51 9.00 18.08
N CYS A 266 -19.63 9.33 18.69
CA CYS A 266 -20.33 10.60 18.52
C CYS A 266 -20.42 11.35 19.85
N GLU A 267 -20.88 12.59 19.81
CA GLU A 267 -20.88 13.50 20.97
C GLU A 267 -21.98 13.20 21.99
N ARG A 268 -22.82 12.19 21.74
CA ARG A 268 -24.03 11.91 22.53
C ARG A 268 -23.77 11.72 24.02
N TYR A 269 -22.59 11.23 24.39
CA TYR A 269 -22.24 10.92 25.78
C TYR A 269 -21.05 11.73 26.31
N ASP A 270 -20.59 12.74 25.57
CA ASP A 270 -19.53 13.62 26.05
C ASP A 270 -20.06 14.58 27.13
N GLN A 271 -19.24 14.85 28.15
CA GLN A 271 -19.61 15.69 29.30
C GLN A 271 -19.46 17.19 29.06
N VAL A 272 -19.17 17.63 27.84
CA VAL A 272 -19.05 19.07 27.52
C VAL A 272 -20.44 19.72 27.58
N PRO A 273 -20.61 20.89 28.24
CA PRO A 273 -21.88 21.60 28.25
C PRO A 273 -22.36 21.90 26.82
N SER A 274 -23.57 21.47 26.48
CA SER A 274 -24.23 21.73 25.18
C SER A 274 -24.43 23.22 24.87
N SER A 275 -24.11 24.12 25.81
CA SER A 275 -24.19 25.57 25.65
C SER A 275 -23.06 26.16 24.79
N GLN A 276 -22.01 25.39 24.49
CA GLN A 276 -21.10 25.66 23.38
C GLN A 276 -21.35 24.61 22.29
N ARG A 277 -22.44 24.76 21.51
CA ARG A 277 -22.47 24.10 20.20
C ARG A 277 -21.30 24.69 19.41
N ASP A 278 -20.28 23.86 19.23
CA ASP A 278 -19.01 24.20 18.62
C ASP A 278 -19.25 24.88 17.26
N LYS A 279 -19.02 26.20 17.20
CA LYS A 279 -19.20 27.01 15.97
C LYS A 279 -18.06 26.77 14.97
N THR A 280 -17.11 25.90 15.30
CA THR A 280 -15.97 25.57 14.48
C THR A 280 -16.44 24.97 13.15
N GLN A 281 -16.05 25.61 12.05
CA GLN A 281 -16.45 25.20 10.71
C GLN A 281 -15.78 23.89 10.31
N ASP A 282 -16.56 22.96 9.76
CA ASP A 282 -16.09 21.66 9.27
C ASP A 282 -16.66 21.43 7.86
N VAL A 283 -15.78 21.55 6.85
CA VAL A 283 -16.17 21.34 5.45
C VAL A 283 -16.53 19.88 5.17
N VAL A 284 -16.00 18.92 5.93
CA VAL A 284 -16.36 17.49 5.77
C VAL A 284 -17.85 17.29 6.07
N LEU A 285 -18.32 17.87 7.18
CA LEU A 285 -19.74 17.81 7.53
C LEU A 285 -20.59 18.56 6.53
N LYS A 286 -20.15 19.74 6.06
CA LYS A 286 -20.90 20.48 5.05
C LYS A 286 -21.06 19.69 3.75
N ARG A 287 -20.00 19.01 3.33
CA ARG A 287 -20.00 18.12 2.17
C ARG A 287 -20.96 16.94 2.33
N GLU A 288 -21.00 16.33 3.51
CA GLU A 288 -21.93 15.23 3.83
C GLU A 288 -23.40 15.71 3.83
N GLU A 289 -23.68 16.91 4.34
CA GLU A 289 -25.00 17.53 4.24
C GLU A 289 -25.43 17.74 2.78
N LEU A 290 -24.51 18.24 1.93
CA LEU A 290 -24.77 18.46 0.51
C LEU A 290 -25.05 17.14 -0.24
N ILE A 291 -24.31 16.06 0.07
CA ILE A 291 -24.57 14.73 -0.49
C ILE A 291 -25.93 14.19 -0.03
N THR A 292 -26.24 14.33 1.27
CA THR A 292 -27.50 13.86 1.84
C THR A 292 -28.70 14.63 1.28
N ALA A 293 -28.56 15.93 1.03
CA ALA A 293 -29.61 16.75 0.42
C ALA A 293 -30.01 16.22 -0.97
N HIS A 294 -29.04 15.85 -1.80
CA HIS A 294 -29.30 15.24 -3.10
C HIS A 294 -30.09 13.92 -2.97
N GLY A 295 -29.86 13.15 -1.90
CA GLY A 295 -30.60 11.92 -1.62
C GLY A 295 -32.03 12.11 -1.08
N ARG A 296 -32.41 13.32 -0.63
CA ARG A 296 -33.74 13.62 -0.05
C ARG A 296 -34.68 14.37 -1.00
N GLU A 297 -34.14 15.11 -1.98
CA GLU A 297 -34.95 15.95 -2.89
C GLU A 297 -35.81 15.15 -3.88
N SER A 298 -35.65 13.83 -3.98
CA SER A 298 -36.54 12.93 -4.73
C SER A 298 -37.66 12.36 -3.85
N GLY A 299 -38.53 13.22 -3.34
CA GLY A 299 -39.77 12.82 -2.67
C GLY A 299 -40.78 12.20 -3.65
N SER A 300 -41.18 10.96 -3.36
CA SER A 300 -42.32 10.21 -3.92
C SER A 300 -42.49 10.23 -5.44
N LYS A 301 -41.70 9.43 -6.16
CA LYS A 301 -42.20 8.81 -7.41
C LYS A 301 -43.06 7.61 -7.05
N GLU A 302 -44.03 7.30 -7.92
CA GLU A 302 -45.03 6.24 -7.75
C GLU A 302 -44.43 4.94 -7.23
N SER A 303 -45.18 4.23 -6.37
CA SER A 303 -44.86 2.95 -5.71
C SER A 303 -44.41 1.80 -6.64
N GLN A 304 -44.31 2.02 -7.95
CA GLN A 304 -43.95 1.04 -8.98
C GLN A 304 -42.62 1.33 -9.70
N SER A 305 -41.86 2.35 -9.29
CA SER A 305 -40.58 2.68 -9.95
C SER A 305 -39.50 1.63 -9.62
N PRO A 306 -38.68 1.18 -10.59
CA PRO A 306 -37.59 0.23 -10.33
C PRO A 306 -36.53 0.84 -9.41
N ARG A 307 -36.06 0.05 -8.44
CA ARG A 307 -35.13 0.46 -7.38
C ARG A 307 -33.69 0.19 -7.78
N ILE A 308 -32.87 1.24 -7.84
CA ILE A 308 -31.44 1.15 -8.15
C ILE A 308 -30.58 1.55 -6.96
N GLY A 309 -29.67 0.67 -6.57
CA GLY A 309 -28.72 0.84 -5.47
C GLY A 309 -27.42 1.52 -5.90
N LEU A 310 -27.01 2.56 -5.18
CA LEU A 310 -25.70 3.22 -5.27
C LEU A 310 -24.91 2.98 -3.96
N PRO A 311 -23.80 2.22 -3.98
CA PRO A 311 -23.04 1.99 -2.76
C PRO A 311 -22.25 3.25 -2.39
N LYS A 312 -22.42 3.74 -1.15
CA LYS A 312 -21.77 4.95 -0.62
C LYS A 312 -20.31 4.67 -0.23
N CYS A 313 -19.51 4.23 -1.20
CA CYS A 313 -18.10 3.85 -1.01
C CYS A 313 -17.22 4.30 -2.16
N LEU A 314 -15.89 4.35 -1.94
CA LEU A 314 -14.91 4.63 -3.00
C LEU A 314 -15.26 5.92 -3.78
N PHE A 315 -15.21 5.92 -5.11
CA PHE A 315 -15.50 7.13 -5.89
C PHE A 315 -16.96 7.64 -5.72
N PHE A 316 -17.91 6.81 -5.28
CA PHE A 316 -19.27 7.28 -5.02
C PHE A 316 -19.34 8.31 -3.90
N GLN A 317 -18.37 8.32 -2.98
CA GLN A 317 -18.26 9.37 -1.96
C GLN A 317 -18.09 10.77 -2.57
N GLU A 318 -17.75 10.89 -3.87
CA GLU A 318 -17.62 12.13 -4.63
C GLU A 318 -18.64 12.26 -5.77
N TRP A 319 -19.06 11.13 -6.35
CA TRP A 319 -19.88 11.10 -7.56
C TRP A 319 -21.36 10.74 -7.32
N ILE A 320 -21.81 10.62 -6.07
CA ILE A 320 -23.25 10.46 -5.77
C ILE A 320 -24.10 11.57 -6.40
N PRO A 321 -23.77 12.87 -6.32
CA PRO A 321 -24.59 13.92 -6.94
C PRO A 321 -24.83 13.65 -8.43
N PHE A 322 -23.78 13.29 -9.17
CA PHE A 322 -23.89 12.90 -10.58
C PHE A 322 -24.81 11.68 -10.80
N PHE A 323 -24.50 10.54 -10.18
CA PHE A 323 -25.21 9.29 -10.48
C PHE A 323 -26.63 9.28 -9.92
N HIS A 324 -26.85 9.90 -8.76
CA HIS A 324 -28.18 10.05 -8.19
C HIS A 324 -29.07 10.85 -9.13
N THR A 325 -28.65 12.06 -9.54
CA THR A 325 -29.42 12.87 -10.49
C THR A 325 -29.64 12.14 -11.82
N LEU A 326 -28.63 11.43 -12.34
CA LEU A 326 -28.77 10.65 -13.58
C LEU A 326 -29.93 9.64 -13.48
N PHE A 327 -29.94 8.78 -12.46
CA PHE A 327 -30.95 7.73 -12.35
C PHE A 327 -32.32 8.26 -11.92
N SER A 328 -32.38 9.29 -11.08
CA SER A 328 -33.64 9.95 -10.73
C SER A 328 -34.32 10.56 -11.97
N GLU A 329 -33.55 11.20 -12.86
CA GLU A 329 -34.03 11.77 -14.12
C GLU A 329 -34.46 10.70 -15.13
N LEU A 330 -33.88 9.51 -15.06
CA LEU A 330 -34.27 8.34 -15.84
C LEU A 330 -35.50 7.59 -15.30
N GLY A 331 -36.03 8.00 -14.13
CA GLY A 331 -37.24 7.42 -13.56
C GLY A 331 -37.04 6.32 -12.51
N PHE A 332 -35.80 6.07 -12.07
CA PHE A 332 -35.53 5.08 -11.03
C PHE A 332 -35.75 5.66 -9.62
N GLU A 333 -36.14 4.80 -8.68
CA GLU A 333 -36.02 5.07 -7.25
C GLU A 333 -34.56 4.79 -6.85
N VAL A 334 -33.81 5.84 -6.52
CA VAL A 334 -32.39 5.73 -6.20
C VAL A 334 -32.21 5.53 -4.70
N LEU A 335 -31.57 4.43 -4.32
CA LEU A 335 -31.27 4.10 -2.93
C LEU A 335 -29.78 4.07 -2.71
N THR A 336 -29.31 4.74 -1.67
CA THR A 336 -27.90 4.67 -1.26
C THR A 336 -27.74 3.66 -0.13
N SER A 337 -26.56 3.03 -0.04
CA SER A 337 -26.22 2.25 1.15
C SER A 337 -26.11 3.17 2.37
N ASP A 338 -26.32 2.64 3.56
CA ASP A 338 -26.12 3.40 4.81
C ASP A 338 -24.67 3.87 4.97
N SER A 339 -24.47 4.86 5.84
CA SER A 339 -23.13 5.36 6.19
C SER A 339 -22.26 4.27 6.78
N THR A 340 -20.95 4.38 6.59
CA THR A 340 -19.97 3.36 6.97
C THR A 340 -19.97 3.08 8.47
N THR A 341 -20.08 1.81 8.84
CA THR A 341 -20.03 1.34 10.22
C THR A 341 -19.09 0.16 10.39
N ARG A 342 -18.68 -0.15 11.64
CA ARG A 342 -17.92 -1.38 11.95
C ARG A 342 -18.62 -2.65 11.46
N ARG A 343 -19.95 -2.67 11.50
CA ARG A 343 -20.75 -3.79 10.99
C ARG A 343 -20.53 -3.99 9.49
N GLN A 344 -20.60 -2.92 8.70
CA GLN A 344 -20.35 -3.01 7.26
C GLN A 344 -18.90 -3.43 6.97
N ILE A 345 -17.92 -2.92 7.71
CA ILE A 345 -16.51 -3.32 7.59
C ILE A 345 -16.32 -4.81 7.93
N SER A 346 -16.91 -5.31 9.01
CA SER A 346 -16.82 -6.73 9.43
C SER A 346 -17.41 -7.66 8.38
N ILE A 347 -18.65 -7.38 7.96
CA ILE A 347 -19.33 -8.13 6.90
C ILE A 347 -18.50 -8.13 5.62
N GLY A 348 -17.96 -6.97 5.25
CA GLY A 348 -17.13 -6.84 4.07
C GLY A 348 -15.84 -7.65 4.15
N SER A 349 -15.20 -7.67 5.32
CA SER A 349 -13.98 -8.43 5.59
C SER A 349 -14.22 -9.93 5.53
N GLU A 350 -15.33 -10.42 6.10
CA GLU A 350 -15.73 -11.84 6.05
C GLU A 350 -16.08 -12.32 4.63
N ARG A 351 -16.56 -11.42 3.77
CA ARG A 351 -16.99 -11.75 2.41
C ARG A 351 -15.86 -11.69 1.38
N MET A 352 -14.79 -10.98 1.67
CA MET A 352 -13.72 -10.74 0.71
C MET A 352 -12.77 -11.94 0.67
N ALA A 353 -12.53 -12.50 -0.52
CA ALA A 353 -11.69 -13.69 -0.68
C ALA A 353 -10.17 -13.40 -0.65
N ALA A 354 -9.77 -12.17 -0.95
CA ALA A 354 -8.38 -11.73 -1.01
C ALA A 354 -8.14 -10.60 -0.03
N GLU A 355 -6.92 -10.51 0.52
CA GLU A 355 -6.53 -9.37 1.34
C GLU A 355 -6.36 -8.10 0.48
N ALA A 356 -6.98 -7.01 0.92
CA ALA A 356 -6.92 -5.70 0.27
C ALA A 356 -7.05 -4.57 1.29
N CYS A 357 -6.98 -3.33 0.82
CA CYS A 357 -7.12 -2.16 1.68
C CYS A 357 -8.53 -2.05 2.29
N LEU A 358 -8.63 -1.41 3.46
CA LEU A 358 -9.88 -1.21 4.20
C LEU A 358 -11.06 -0.68 3.35
N PRO A 359 -10.87 0.30 2.43
CA PRO A 359 -11.97 0.76 1.56
C PRO A 359 -12.57 -0.32 0.66
N MET A 360 -11.78 -1.30 0.22
CA MET A 360 -12.31 -2.43 -0.56
C MET A 360 -13.13 -3.37 0.31
N LYS A 361 -12.71 -3.63 1.55
CA LYS A 361 -13.49 -4.41 2.53
C LYS A 361 -14.81 -3.70 2.81
N ALA A 362 -14.79 -2.40 3.12
CA ALA A 362 -16.00 -1.60 3.32
C ALA A 362 -16.96 -1.63 2.11
N ALA A 363 -16.44 -1.54 0.88
CA ALA A 363 -17.25 -1.61 -0.33
C ALA A 363 -18.08 -2.90 -0.44
N HIS A 364 -17.56 -4.05 -0.01
CA HIS A 364 -18.32 -5.30 0.07
C HIS A 364 -19.46 -5.20 1.09
N GLY A 365 -19.21 -4.56 2.23
CA GLY A 365 -20.23 -4.24 3.23
C GLY A 365 -21.36 -3.36 2.70
N HIS A 366 -21.03 -2.33 1.93
CA HIS A 366 -22.04 -1.45 1.30
C HIS A 366 -22.87 -2.19 0.25
N VAL A 367 -22.28 -3.10 -0.51
CA VAL A 367 -23.05 -3.96 -1.43
C VAL A 367 -23.98 -4.88 -0.65
N GLN A 368 -23.52 -5.50 0.44
CA GLN A 368 -24.38 -6.32 1.29
C GLN A 368 -25.53 -5.52 1.90
N ASP A 369 -25.33 -4.25 2.28
CA ASP A 369 -26.37 -3.35 2.75
C ASP A 369 -27.46 -3.13 1.69
N LEU A 370 -27.08 -2.87 0.43
CA LEU A 370 -28.02 -2.72 -0.67
C LEU A 370 -28.80 -4.01 -0.97
N ILE A 371 -28.14 -5.17 -0.88
CA ILE A 371 -28.80 -6.47 -0.97
C ILE A 371 -29.88 -6.61 0.10
N THR A 372 -29.56 -6.25 1.35
CA THR A 372 -30.52 -6.29 2.47
C THR A 372 -31.69 -5.33 2.27
N LYS A 373 -31.47 -4.19 1.60
CA LYS A 373 -32.52 -3.23 1.21
C LYS A 373 -33.39 -3.70 0.04
N LYS A 374 -33.10 -4.87 -0.55
CA LYS A 374 -33.84 -5.50 -1.66
C LYS A 374 -34.00 -4.59 -2.87
N VAL A 375 -32.89 -3.98 -3.32
CA VAL A 375 -32.86 -3.22 -4.59
C VAL A 375 -33.01 -4.17 -5.77
N ASP A 376 -33.61 -3.72 -6.87
CA ASP A 376 -33.77 -4.52 -8.10
C ASP A 376 -32.45 -4.57 -8.88
N SER A 377 -31.70 -3.48 -8.85
CA SER A 377 -30.40 -3.38 -9.52
C SER A 377 -29.38 -2.65 -8.65
N ILE A 378 -28.10 -2.99 -8.79
CA ILE A 378 -26.98 -2.24 -8.21
C ILE A 378 -26.18 -1.64 -9.36
N PHE A 379 -25.97 -0.33 -9.34
CA PHE A 379 -25.09 0.34 -10.29
C PHE A 379 -23.68 0.42 -9.73
N LEU A 380 -22.76 -0.27 -10.42
CA LEU A 380 -21.37 -0.39 -10.01
C LEU A 380 -20.47 -0.37 -11.25
N PRO A 381 -20.14 0.83 -11.77
CA PRO A 381 -19.36 0.96 -12.99
C PRO A 381 -17.88 0.66 -12.73
N GLN A 382 -17.20 0.20 -13.78
CA GLN A 382 -15.74 0.18 -13.81
C GLN A 382 -15.25 1.56 -14.27
N ILE A 383 -14.86 2.40 -13.32
CA ILE A 383 -14.23 3.69 -13.63
C ILE A 383 -12.77 3.45 -14.02
N ARG A 384 -12.33 3.95 -15.17
CA ARG A 384 -10.92 3.84 -15.61
C ARG A 384 -10.11 5.08 -15.31
N GLU A 385 -10.71 6.23 -15.56
CA GLU A 385 -10.09 7.54 -15.52
C GLU A 385 -11.03 8.52 -14.84
N LEU A 386 -10.45 9.38 -14.01
CA LEU A 386 -11.11 10.51 -13.35
C LEU A 386 -10.37 11.80 -13.72
N PRO A 387 -11.06 12.95 -13.70
CA PRO A 387 -10.39 14.23 -13.81
C PRO A 387 -9.61 14.52 -12.52
N ALA A 388 -8.45 15.18 -12.63
CA ALA A 388 -7.66 15.61 -11.48
C ALA A 388 -8.51 16.54 -10.60
N TRP A 389 -9.30 17.43 -11.16
CA TRP A 389 -10.43 18.10 -10.52
C TRP A 389 -11.43 18.45 -11.61
N LEU A 390 -12.68 18.74 -11.24
CA LEU A 390 -13.71 19.03 -12.24
C LEU A 390 -13.29 20.23 -13.11
N GLY A 391 -13.34 20.06 -14.42
CA GLY A 391 -12.92 21.06 -15.41
C GLY A 391 -11.42 21.04 -15.77
N SER A 392 -10.60 20.23 -15.10
CA SER A 392 -9.17 20.13 -15.41
C SER A 392 -8.90 19.47 -16.76
N SER A 393 -7.89 19.96 -17.48
CA SER A 393 -7.25 19.27 -18.60
C SER A 393 -6.46 18.03 -18.16
N HIS A 394 -6.04 17.97 -16.89
CA HIS A 394 -5.36 16.82 -16.31
C HIS A 394 -6.37 15.72 -15.96
N THR A 395 -6.18 14.56 -16.56
CA THR A 395 -6.87 13.32 -16.17
C THR A 395 -5.87 12.34 -15.55
N GLY A 396 -6.38 11.34 -14.85
CA GLY A 396 -5.56 10.27 -14.31
C GLY A 396 -6.35 8.98 -14.13
N THR A 397 -5.63 7.87 -14.12
CA THR A 397 -6.22 6.57 -13.82
C THR A 397 -6.47 6.41 -12.32
N ILE A 398 -7.29 5.43 -11.96
CA ILE A 398 -7.54 5.05 -10.57
C ILE A 398 -6.89 3.69 -10.26
N CYS A 399 -6.76 3.34 -8.98
CA CYS A 399 -6.03 2.12 -8.63
C CYS A 399 -6.75 0.84 -9.12
N PRO A 400 -6.01 -0.25 -9.39
CA PRO A 400 -6.56 -1.49 -9.96
C PRO A 400 -7.71 -2.09 -9.13
N TYR A 401 -7.63 -2.06 -7.80
CA TYR A 401 -8.69 -2.55 -6.95
C TYR A 401 -10.03 -1.85 -7.22
N VAL A 402 -10.03 -0.51 -7.26
CA VAL A 402 -11.26 0.27 -7.49
C VAL A 402 -11.79 0.06 -8.92
N GLN A 403 -10.91 -0.11 -9.92
CA GLN A 403 -11.36 -0.47 -11.29
C GLN A 403 -12.02 -1.85 -11.34
N SER A 404 -11.48 -2.82 -10.59
CA SER A 404 -11.95 -4.21 -10.61
C SER A 404 -13.18 -4.48 -9.76
N LEU A 405 -13.61 -3.51 -8.94
CA LEU A 405 -14.67 -3.68 -7.94
C LEU A 405 -15.92 -4.43 -8.45
N PRO A 406 -16.55 -4.09 -9.59
CA PRO A 406 -17.71 -4.85 -10.06
C PRO A 406 -17.43 -6.34 -10.31
N TRP A 407 -16.22 -6.68 -10.75
CA TRP A 407 -15.82 -8.06 -11.05
C TRP A 407 -15.49 -8.86 -9.79
N VAL A 408 -14.84 -8.21 -8.83
CA VAL A 408 -14.59 -8.78 -7.50
C VAL A 408 -15.91 -9.03 -6.76
N ILE A 409 -16.85 -8.07 -6.80
CA ILE A 409 -18.19 -8.22 -6.22
C ILE A 409 -18.97 -9.39 -6.85
N ARG A 410 -18.89 -9.58 -8.18
CA ARG A 410 -19.48 -10.76 -8.85
C ARG A 410 -18.89 -12.10 -8.38
N SER A 411 -17.66 -12.08 -7.88
CA SER A 411 -17.00 -13.29 -7.36
C SER A 411 -17.38 -13.56 -5.90
N ALA A 412 -17.51 -12.50 -5.10
CA ALA A 412 -17.89 -12.56 -3.69
C ALA A 412 -19.40 -12.81 -3.46
N PHE A 413 -20.27 -12.30 -4.35
CA PHE A 413 -21.73 -12.36 -4.18
C PHE A 413 -22.42 -13.07 -5.34
N SER A 414 -23.31 -14.02 -5.02
CA SER A 414 -24.28 -14.58 -5.95
C SER A 414 -25.48 -13.63 -6.12
N LEU A 415 -25.30 -12.52 -6.84
CA LEU A 415 -26.36 -11.50 -7.02
C LEU A 415 -27.51 -11.99 -7.91
N GLN A 416 -27.19 -12.77 -8.95
CA GLN A 416 -28.20 -13.32 -9.87
C GLN A 416 -29.16 -14.29 -9.16
N ASP A 417 -28.63 -15.14 -8.27
CA ASP A 417 -29.43 -16.07 -7.46
C ASP A 417 -30.40 -15.33 -6.52
N GLN A 418 -30.13 -14.05 -6.23
CA GLN A 418 -30.95 -13.18 -5.40
C GLN A 418 -31.86 -12.26 -6.21
N GLY A 419 -31.90 -12.40 -7.54
CA GLY A 419 -32.71 -11.59 -8.44
C GLY A 419 -32.21 -10.15 -8.63
N ILE A 420 -30.98 -9.84 -8.22
CA ILE A 420 -30.41 -8.49 -8.29
C ILE A 420 -29.55 -8.35 -9.56
N ASN A 421 -29.87 -7.40 -10.43
CA ASN A 421 -29.07 -7.11 -11.61
C ASN A 421 -27.89 -6.18 -11.28
N LEU A 422 -26.68 -6.53 -11.71
CA LEU A 422 -25.48 -5.70 -11.49
C LEU A 422 -25.08 -4.99 -12.79
N ILE A 423 -25.33 -3.68 -12.83
CA ILE A 423 -25.08 -2.80 -13.98
C ILE A 423 -23.66 -2.24 -13.85
N SER A 424 -22.77 -2.63 -14.77
CA SER A 424 -21.32 -2.34 -14.67
C SER A 424 -20.69 -1.83 -15.97
N PRO A 425 -21.12 -0.66 -16.49
CA PRO A 425 -20.48 -0.07 -17.66
C PRO A 425 -19.03 0.34 -17.34
N VAL A 426 -18.18 0.36 -18.35
CA VAL A 426 -16.82 0.90 -18.25
C VAL A 426 -16.85 2.39 -18.57
N LEU A 427 -16.43 3.26 -17.65
CA LEU A 427 -16.54 4.72 -17.80
C LEU A 427 -15.19 5.42 -17.64
N ARG A 428 -15.01 6.54 -18.34
CA ARG A 428 -13.87 7.47 -18.28
C ARG A 428 -14.39 8.88 -18.01
N LEU A 429 -14.43 9.30 -16.76
CA LEU A 429 -15.05 10.59 -16.42
C LEU A 429 -14.10 11.79 -16.60
N GLY A 430 -12.92 11.56 -17.19
CA GLY A 430 -11.82 12.54 -17.31
C GLY A 430 -12.03 13.65 -18.34
N GLY A 431 -12.30 13.35 -19.62
CA GLY A 431 -12.40 14.36 -20.70
C GLY A 431 -13.82 14.90 -20.93
N GLY A 432 -14.71 14.76 -19.94
CA GLY A 432 -16.04 15.37 -19.95
C GLY A 432 -17.15 14.52 -20.59
N PRO A 433 -18.30 15.15 -20.94
CA PRO A 433 -19.50 14.41 -21.32
C PRO A 433 -19.37 13.57 -22.60
N GLN A 434 -18.40 13.88 -23.47
CA GLN A 434 -18.24 13.29 -24.80
C GLN A 434 -17.42 11.99 -24.82
N ASP A 435 -16.58 11.75 -23.81
CA ASP A 435 -15.64 10.62 -23.78
C ASP A 435 -16.31 9.24 -23.73
N ASN A 436 -17.58 9.18 -23.32
CA ASN A 436 -18.30 7.93 -23.06
C ASN A 436 -19.56 7.78 -23.91
N VAL A 437 -19.71 8.51 -25.03
CA VAL A 437 -20.94 8.48 -25.83
C VAL A 437 -21.36 7.06 -26.22
N ARG A 438 -20.41 6.20 -26.59
CA ARG A 438 -20.70 4.80 -26.91
C ARG A 438 -21.22 4.04 -25.69
N GLN A 439 -20.53 4.16 -24.55
CA GLN A 439 -20.86 3.46 -23.32
C GLN A 439 -22.19 3.94 -22.74
N TRP A 440 -22.50 5.24 -22.84
CA TRP A 440 -23.81 5.77 -22.47
C TRP A 440 -24.92 5.29 -23.40
N LYS A 441 -24.66 5.14 -24.71
CA LYS A 441 -25.62 4.54 -25.64
C LYS A 441 -25.86 3.06 -25.35
N ASP A 442 -24.81 2.32 -24.98
CA ASP A 442 -24.91 0.92 -24.60
C ASP A 442 -25.71 0.78 -23.29
N LEU A 443 -25.44 1.61 -22.28
CA LEU A 443 -26.21 1.67 -21.04
C LEU A 443 -27.67 2.06 -21.28
N ALA A 444 -27.94 3.04 -22.16
CA ALA A 444 -29.30 3.42 -22.51
C ALA A 444 -30.08 2.25 -23.12
N ARG A 445 -29.43 1.44 -23.97
CA ARG A 445 -30.02 0.21 -24.51
C ARG A 445 -30.27 -0.84 -23.42
N GLU A 446 -29.32 -1.05 -22.52
CA GLU A 446 -29.47 -1.98 -21.38
C GLU A 446 -30.64 -1.60 -20.46
N LEU A 447 -30.87 -0.30 -20.25
CA LEU A 447 -31.94 0.22 -19.40
C LEU A 447 -33.27 0.45 -20.15
N ASN A 448 -33.36 0.13 -21.44
CA ASN A 448 -34.51 0.43 -22.31
C ASN A 448 -34.91 1.93 -22.33
N ILE A 449 -33.92 2.82 -22.30
CA ILE A 449 -34.07 4.27 -22.33
C ILE A 449 -33.68 4.83 -23.70
N SER A 450 -34.42 5.84 -24.18
CA SER A 450 -34.06 6.52 -25.43
C SER A 450 -32.74 7.30 -25.28
N TRP A 451 -31.91 7.36 -26.33
CA TRP A 451 -30.68 8.16 -26.29
C TRP A 451 -30.95 9.64 -25.99
N ARG A 452 -32.12 10.16 -26.39
CA ARG A 452 -32.54 11.53 -26.11
C ARG A 452 -32.75 11.78 -24.62
N ASP A 453 -33.44 10.86 -23.94
CA ASP A 453 -33.68 10.95 -22.50
C ASP A 453 -32.39 10.74 -21.70
N MET A 454 -31.55 9.78 -22.11
CA MET A 454 -30.22 9.57 -21.53
C MET A 454 -29.36 10.84 -21.63
N ARG A 455 -29.32 11.48 -22.80
CA ARG A 455 -28.56 12.73 -22.99
C ARG A 455 -29.08 13.86 -22.09
N ARG A 456 -30.41 14.04 -21.99
CA ARG A 456 -31.02 15.05 -21.10
C ARG A 456 -30.65 14.79 -19.64
N ALA A 457 -30.71 13.53 -19.21
CA ALA A 457 -30.36 13.14 -17.85
C ALA A 457 -28.86 13.36 -17.56
N LEU A 458 -27.97 13.05 -18.51
CA LEU A 458 -26.53 13.31 -18.40
C LEU A 458 -26.21 14.80 -18.28
N GLU A 459 -26.85 15.67 -19.06
CA GLU A 459 -26.65 17.13 -18.98
C GLU A 459 -27.02 17.66 -17.58
N LYS A 460 -28.14 17.19 -17.01
CA LYS A 460 -28.55 17.54 -15.64
C LYS A 460 -27.61 16.96 -14.58
N ALA A 461 -27.17 15.72 -14.74
CA ALA A 461 -26.22 15.06 -13.82
C ALA A 461 -24.89 15.81 -13.75
N TRP A 462 -24.34 16.25 -14.90
CA TRP A 462 -23.14 17.08 -14.91
C TRP A 462 -23.38 18.42 -14.22
N LYS A 463 -24.52 19.08 -14.45
CA LYS A 463 -24.85 20.33 -13.75
C LYS A 463 -24.91 20.15 -12.23
N ALA A 464 -25.51 19.06 -11.75
CA ALA A 464 -25.55 18.72 -10.32
C ALA A 464 -24.14 18.51 -9.74
N GLN A 465 -23.28 17.77 -10.46
CA GLN A 465 -21.90 17.52 -10.03
C GLN A 465 -21.07 18.81 -9.94
N HIS A 466 -21.20 19.72 -10.91
CA HIS A 466 -20.53 21.03 -10.87
C HIS A 466 -21.07 21.90 -9.73
N GLY A 467 -22.39 21.93 -9.54
CA GLY A 467 -23.01 22.66 -8.43
C GLY A 467 -22.52 22.19 -7.06
N PHE A 468 -22.42 20.87 -6.88
CA PHE A 468 -21.85 20.28 -5.66
C PHE A 468 -20.40 20.71 -5.42
N ALA A 469 -19.55 20.62 -6.45
CA ALA A 469 -18.14 20.99 -6.33
C ALA A 469 -17.95 22.48 -6.01
N THR A 470 -18.72 23.37 -6.66
CA THR A 470 -18.72 24.80 -6.35
C THR A 470 -19.14 25.06 -4.91
N ALA A 471 -20.22 24.42 -4.43
CA ALA A 471 -20.70 24.61 -3.06
C ALA A 471 -19.68 24.14 -1.99
N VAL A 472 -18.97 23.04 -2.24
CA VAL A 472 -17.89 22.56 -1.36
C VAL A 472 -16.75 23.58 -1.31
N LYS A 473 -16.33 24.10 -2.46
CA LYS A 473 -15.28 25.11 -2.56
C LYS A 473 -15.66 26.43 -1.86
N GLU A 474 -16.89 26.89 -2.04
CA GLU A 474 -17.41 28.07 -1.35
C GLU A 474 -17.42 27.89 0.17
N SER A 475 -17.74 26.68 0.65
CA SER A 475 -17.74 26.39 2.09
C SER A 475 -16.36 26.46 2.76
N GLY A 476 -15.28 26.28 1.98
CA GLY A 476 -13.90 26.41 2.47
C GLY A 476 -13.31 27.80 2.35
N ARG A 477 -13.95 28.73 1.61
CA ARG A 477 -13.36 30.02 1.25
C ARG A 477 -13.08 30.90 2.47
N ASP A 478 -14.04 31.00 3.38
CA ASP A 478 -13.92 31.78 4.61
C ASP A 478 -12.80 31.26 5.53
N ILE A 479 -12.60 29.93 5.61
CA ILE A 479 -11.49 29.35 6.36
C ILE A 479 -10.16 29.71 5.71
N LEU A 480 -10.05 29.61 4.38
CA LEU A 480 -8.83 29.94 3.66
C LEU A 480 -8.44 31.42 3.80
N ASP A 481 -9.41 32.32 3.76
CA ASP A 481 -9.17 33.77 3.93
C ASP A 481 -8.69 34.08 5.36
N ARG A 482 -9.23 33.39 6.38
CA ARG A 482 -8.74 33.48 7.78
C ARG A 482 -7.36 32.87 7.98
N VAL A 483 -7.05 31.76 7.31
CA VAL A 483 -5.71 31.17 7.33
C VAL A 483 -4.67 32.13 6.73
N LYS A 484 -5.02 32.87 5.66
CA LYS A 484 -4.16 33.95 5.13
C LYS A 484 -3.98 35.09 6.14
N ALA A 485 -4.97 35.36 6.97
CA ALA A 485 -4.89 36.32 8.08
C ALA A 485 -4.10 35.81 9.30
N GLY A 486 -3.61 34.55 9.27
CA GLY A 486 -2.76 33.97 10.30
C GLY A 486 -3.46 33.01 11.27
N GLU A 487 -4.75 32.70 11.06
CA GLU A 487 -5.43 31.64 11.80
C GLU A 487 -4.92 30.25 11.38
N ARG A 488 -5.12 29.27 12.26
CA ARG A 488 -4.77 27.88 12.00
C ARG A 488 -6.01 27.10 11.59
N ALA A 489 -5.86 26.24 10.59
CA ALA A 489 -6.88 25.28 10.18
C ALA A 489 -6.20 23.97 9.80
N VAL A 490 -6.94 22.87 9.79
CA VAL A 490 -6.44 21.57 9.34
C VAL A 490 -6.92 21.28 7.93
N LEU A 491 -6.02 20.79 7.07
CA LEU A 491 -6.36 20.23 5.78
C LEU A 491 -6.30 18.70 5.86
N LEU A 492 -7.42 18.04 5.61
CA LEU A 492 -7.44 16.58 5.44
C LEU A 492 -7.00 16.22 4.02
N ILE A 493 -5.91 15.47 3.94
CA ILE A 493 -5.30 14.99 2.69
C ILE A 493 -5.56 13.50 2.57
N GLY A 494 -6.07 13.06 1.42
CA GLY A 494 -6.40 11.65 1.18
C GLY A 494 -7.52 11.53 0.17
N ARG A 495 -7.98 10.30 -0.10
CA ARG A 495 -9.13 10.09 -0.99
C ARG A 495 -10.44 10.42 -0.27
N PRO A 496 -11.50 10.88 -0.97
CA PRO A 496 -12.79 11.14 -0.33
C PRO A 496 -13.31 9.95 0.50
N TYR A 497 -13.11 8.73 0.01
CA TYR A 497 -13.58 7.51 0.67
C TYR A 497 -12.77 7.03 1.86
N ASN A 498 -11.61 7.62 2.14
CA ASN A 498 -10.89 7.34 3.36
C ASN A 498 -10.81 8.58 4.26
N ALA A 499 -10.53 9.75 3.70
CA ALA A 499 -10.32 10.97 4.45
C ALA A 499 -11.61 11.66 4.88
N LEU A 500 -12.72 11.45 4.17
CA LEU A 500 -13.97 12.21 4.39
C LEU A 500 -15.14 11.35 4.89
N ASP A 501 -14.94 10.03 4.97
CA ASP A 501 -15.94 9.10 5.52
C ASP A 501 -15.66 8.86 7.01
N PRO A 502 -16.52 9.35 7.93
CA PRO A 502 -16.31 9.21 9.37
C PRO A 502 -16.23 7.76 9.85
N GLY A 503 -16.87 6.83 9.14
CA GLY A 503 -16.82 5.40 9.47
C GLY A 503 -15.50 4.75 9.10
N MET A 504 -14.76 5.35 8.17
CA MET A 504 -13.48 4.85 7.63
C MET A 504 -12.25 5.45 8.31
N ASN A 505 -12.36 6.64 8.89
CA ASN A 505 -11.24 7.33 9.53
C ASN A 505 -11.43 7.57 11.03
N MET A 506 -12.39 6.91 11.67
CA MET A 506 -12.69 7.12 13.09
C MET A 506 -13.12 8.56 13.41
N ASN A 507 -13.90 9.18 12.51
CA ASN A 507 -14.47 10.52 12.66
C ASN A 507 -13.41 11.60 12.99
N VAL A 508 -12.30 11.64 12.23
CA VAL A 508 -11.19 12.59 12.44
C VAL A 508 -11.67 14.04 12.41
N SER A 509 -12.52 14.43 11.45
CA SER A 509 -13.01 15.82 11.36
C SER A 509 -13.83 16.22 12.60
N GLY A 510 -14.68 15.32 13.10
CA GLY A 510 -15.43 15.54 14.33
C GLY A 510 -14.51 15.67 15.56
N LYS A 511 -13.39 14.94 15.61
CA LYS A 511 -12.38 15.10 16.67
C LYS A 511 -11.64 16.44 16.56
N LEU A 512 -11.24 16.85 15.37
CA LEU A 512 -10.61 18.15 15.11
C LEU A 512 -11.51 19.31 15.51
N ARG A 513 -12.82 19.20 15.21
CA ARG A 513 -13.80 20.20 15.62
C ARG A 513 -13.79 20.40 17.15
N LYS A 514 -13.80 19.32 17.93
CA LYS A 514 -13.70 19.36 19.41
C LYS A 514 -12.41 19.99 19.92
N LEU A 515 -11.32 19.89 19.15
CA LEU A 515 -10.05 20.56 19.44
C LEU A 515 -10.06 22.04 19.00
N GLY A 516 -11.21 22.56 18.56
CA GLY A 516 -11.36 23.95 18.10
C GLY A 516 -10.72 24.23 16.76
N MET A 517 -10.40 23.21 15.96
CA MET A 517 -9.69 23.35 14.69
C MET A 517 -10.65 23.36 13.49
N PRO A 518 -10.78 24.48 12.75
CA PRO A 518 -11.49 24.49 11.47
C PRO A 518 -10.88 23.48 10.51
N THR A 519 -11.72 22.75 9.77
CA THR A 519 -11.26 21.65 8.91
C THR A 519 -11.65 21.87 7.44
N LEU A 520 -10.66 21.77 6.56
CA LEU A 520 -10.76 21.85 5.11
C LEU A 520 -10.51 20.48 4.45
N THR A 521 -11.02 20.33 3.23
CA THR A 521 -10.83 19.15 2.37
C THR A 521 -10.09 19.53 1.08
N MET A 522 -9.43 18.58 0.41
CA MET A 522 -8.71 18.90 -0.83
C MET A 522 -9.61 19.49 -1.93
N ASP A 523 -10.86 19.03 -2.04
CA ASP A 523 -11.85 19.54 -3.00
C ASP A 523 -12.44 20.91 -2.62
N SER A 524 -12.07 21.45 -1.45
CA SER A 524 -12.37 22.83 -1.06
C SER A 524 -11.26 23.84 -1.41
N LEU A 525 -10.10 23.35 -1.85
CA LEU A 525 -8.98 24.19 -2.29
C LEU A 525 -9.14 24.63 -3.76
N PRO A 526 -8.53 25.75 -4.17
CA PRO A 526 -8.47 26.16 -5.57
C PRO A 526 -7.41 25.35 -6.34
N LEU A 527 -7.62 24.04 -6.49
CA LEU A 527 -6.65 23.13 -7.13
C LEU A 527 -6.33 23.50 -8.58
N GLU A 528 -7.22 24.21 -9.27
CA GLU A 528 -6.99 24.69 -10.63
C GLU A 528 -5.81 25.68 -10.74
N GLU A 529 -5.41 26.34 -9.65
CA GLU A 529 -4.22 27.18 -9.63
C GLU A 529 -2.93 26.35 -9.85
N ALA A 530 -2.97 25.04 -9.60
CA ALA A 530 -1.88 24.11 -9.85
C ALA A 530 -1.89 23.50 -11.27
N GLU A 531 -2.81 23.87 -12.15
CA GLU A 531 -2.97 23.25 -13.49
C GLU A 531 -1.73 23.39 -14.39
N GLN A 532 -0.97 24.47 -14.21
CA GLN A 532 0.21 24.78 -15.01
C GLN A 532 1.48 24.02 -14.58
N ALA A 533 1.41 23.19 -13.54
CA ALA A 533 2.53 22.44 -13.02
C ALA A 533 2.83 21.21 -13.90
N GLU A 534 3.82 21.31 -14.79
CA GLU A 534 4.27 20.21 -15.67
C GLU A 534 4.65 18.95 -14.88
N GLU A 535 5.13 19.10 -13.65
CA GLU A 535 5.52 17.96 -12.80
C GLU A 535 4.33 17.03 -12.46
N LEU A 536 3.09 17.52 -12.51
CA LEU A 536 1.90 16.70 -12.26
C LEU A 536 1.69 15.63 -13.35
N ASP A 537 2.26 15.80 -14.54
CA ASP A 537 2.16 14.82 -15.63
C ASP A 537 2.90 13.51 -15.34
N ASN A 538 3.91 13.56 -14.46
CA ASN A 538 4.61 12.36 -13.99
C ASN A 538 3.74 11.51 -13.05
N MET A 539 2.65 12.08 -12.51
CA MET A 539 1.70 11.36 -11.65
C MET A 539 0.48 10.91 -12.44
N TYR A 540 0.43 9.64 -12.83
CA TYR A 540 -0.70 9.12 -13.62
C TYR A 540 -1.97 8.83 -12.81
N TRP A 541 -1.92 8.82 -11.47
CA TRP A 541 -3.13 8.63 -10.65
C TRP A 541 -3.88 9.94 -10.42
N ALA A 542 -5.19 9.97 -10.69
CA ALA A 542 -6.01 11.18 -10.50
C ALA A 542 -5.97 11.71 -9.07
N TYR A 543 -6.12 10.83 -8.07
CA TYR A 543 -6.01 11.22 -6.66
C TYR A 543 -4.56 11.59 -6.26
N GLY A 544 -3.56 11.02 -6.93
CA GLY A 544 -2.15 11.43 -6.73
C GLY A 544 -1.92 12.87 -7.20
N LYS A 545 -2.44 13.24 -8.38
CA LYS A 545 -2.40 14.62 -8.88
C LYS A 545 -3.05 15.61 -7.90
N ARG A 546 -4.22 15.26 -7.34
CA ARG A 546 -4.91 16.07 -6.32
C ARG A 546 -4.07 16.29 -5.07
N ILE A 547 -3.44 15.22 -4.56
CA ILE A 547 -2.62 15.27 -3.35
C ILE A 547 -1.39 16.16 -3.58
N LEU A 548 -0.70 16.02 -4.71
CA LEU A 548 0.48 16.85 -5.02
C LEU A 548 0.10 18.31 -5.34
N ALA A 549 -1.07 18.54 -5.96
CA ALA A 549 -1.61 19.89 -6.15
C ALA A 549 -1.94 20.55 -4.80
N ALA A 550 -2.60 19.84 -3.89
CA ALA A 550 -2.85 20.33 -2.54
C ALA A 550 -1.55 20.58 -1.77
N GLY A 551 -0.55 19.70 -1.91
CA GLY A 551 0.80 19.86 -1.36
C GLY A 551 1.49 21.14 -1.83
N ARG A 552 1.33 21.51 -3.12
CA ARG A 552 1.86 22.75 -3.68
C ARG A 552 1.21 23.98 -3.06
N LEU A 553 -0.12 23.98 -2.96
CA LEU A 553 -0.88 25.10 -2.40
C LEU A 553 -0.58 25.32 -0.92
N LEU A 554 -0.16 24.31 -0.16
CA LEU A 554 0.18 24.50 1.25
C LEU A 554 1.21 25.62 1.47
N ALA A 555 2.13 25.85 0.54
CA ALA A 555 3.11 26.94 0.65
C ALA A 555 2.47 28.34 0.70
N ASP A 556 1.33 28.52 0.05
CA ASP A 556 0.57 29.78 0.03
C ASP A 556 -0.27 29.98 1.31
N TYR A 557 -0.42 28.92 2.11
CA TYR A 557 -1.24 28.88 3.32
C TYR A 557 -0.43 28.31 4.51
N PRO A 558 0.47 29.10 5.13
CA PRO A 558 1.33 28.61 6.22
C PRO A 558 0.57 28.17 7.47
N GLY A 559 -0.61 28.74 7.75
CA GLY A 559 -1.47 28.31 8.86
C GLY A 559 -2.27 27.02 8.61
N LEU A 560 -2.16 26.44 7.40
CA LEU A 560 -2.88 25.22 7.04
C LEU A 560 -2.09 23.96 7.44
N ILE A 561 -2.58 23.21 8.41
CA ILE A 561 -1.89 22.06 8.99
C ILE A 561 -2.30 20.78 8.24
N PRO A 562 -1.38 20.10 7.52
CA PRO A 562 -1.71 18.91 6.77
C PRO A 562 -1.84 17.66 7.66
N VAL A 563 -2.98 16.97 7.57
CA VAL A 563 -3.21 15.64 8.14
C VAL A 563 -3.54 14.66 7.01
N PHE A 564 -2.61 13.76 6.73
CA PHE A 564 -2.70 12.76 5.67
C PHE A 564 -3.37 11.48 6.19
N ILE A 565 -4.53 11.12 5.62
CA ILE A 565 -5.26 9.89 5.94
C ILE A 565 -4.99 8.85 4.87
N THR A 566 -4.40 7.73 5.27
CA THR A 566 -4.14 6.57 4.41
C THR A 566 -4.66 5.29 5.06
N ASN A 567 -4.59 4.17 4.33
CA ASN A 567 -5.00 2.87 4.83
C ASN A 567 -3.89 1.84 4.69
N PHE A 568 -3.90 0.85 5.58
CA PHE A 568 -3.05 -0.32 5.41
C PHE A 568 -3.31 -0.95 4.01
N SER A 569 -2.24 -1.41 3.37
CA SER A 569 -2.28 -1.97 2.00
C SER A 569 -2.73 -0.98 0.90
N CYS A 570 -2.69 0.34 1.15
CA CYS A 570 -2.96 1.34 0.10
C CYS A 570 -1.82 1.41 -0.92
N GLY A 571 -2.03 0.83 -2.10
CA GLY A 571 -0.96 0.72 -3.09
C GLY A 571 -0.48 2.02 -3.75
N PRO A 572 -1.33 2.99 -4.11
CA PRO A 572 -0.86 4.27 -4.62
C PRO A 572 -0.09 5.08 -3.58
N ASP A 573 -0.54 5.07 -2.31
CA ASP A 573 0.08 5.86 -1.25
C ASP A 573 1.47 5.34 -0.86
N ALA A 574 1.80 4.08 -1.20
CA ALA A 574 3.16 3.55 -1.12
C ALA A 574 4.18 4.37 -1.92
N PHE A 575 3.75 5.12 -2.93
CA PHE A 575 4.60 6.00 -3.73
C PHE A 575 4.27 7.48 -3.51
N ILE A 576 2.98 7.84 -3.45
CA ILE A 576 2.55 9.25 -3.31
C ILE A 576 3.12 9.89 -2.04
N LEU A 577 3.24 9.15 -0.93
CA LEU A 577 3.80 9.68 0.32
C LEU A 577 5.24 10.18 0.15
N HIS A 578 6.11 9.47 -0.59
CA HIS A 578 7.49 9.93 -0.86
C HIS A 578 7.53 11.27 -1.57
N PHE A 579 6.70 11.43 -2.60
CA PHE A 579 6.67 12.66 -3.40
C PHE A 579 6.02 13.82 -2.64
N PHE A 580 4.99 13.53 -1.84
CA PHE A 580 4.35 14.49 -0.98
C PHE A 580 5.30 14.99 0.12
N GLU A 581 6.00 14.08 0.81
CA GLU A 581 7.00 14.42 1.82
C GLU A 581 8.14 15.25 1.25
N ARG A 582 8.68 14.85 0.09
CA ARG A 582 9.71 15.62 -0.60
C ARG A 582 9.24 17.05 -0.88
N GLN A 583 8.02 17.20 -1.40
CA GLN A 583 7.44 18.51 -1.69
C GLN A 583 7.28 19.39 -0.45
N LEU A 584 6.92 18.79 0.69
CA LEU A 584 6.77 19.49 1.97
C LEU A 584 8.10 19.93 2.59
N GLY A 585 9.19 19.23 2.29
CA GLY A 585 10.51 19.47 2.91
C GLY A 585 10.40 19.35 4.43
N ASP A 586 10.84 20.38 5.16
CA ASP A 586 10.81 20.40 6.63
C ASP A 586 9.41 20.71 7.22
N ARG A 587 8.35 20.74 6.39
CA ARG A 587 7.01 21.10 6.90
C ARG A 587 6.43 19.88 7.61
N PRO A 588 6.07 19.99 8.91
CA PRO A 588 5.47 18.88 9.62
C PRO A 588 4.08 18.56 9.03
N TYR A 589 3.79 17.28 8.90
CA TYR A 589 2.47 16.74 8.57
C TYR A 589 2.22 15.48 9.42
N LEU A 590 0.94 15.18 9.69
CA LEU A 590 0.58 13.97 10.41
C LEU A 590 0.07 12.91 9.45
N GLU A 591 0.78 11.79 9.33
CA GLU A 591 0.27 10.59 8.68
C GLU A 591 -0.59 9.79 9.66
N LEU A 592 -1.84 9.51 9.29
CA LEU A 592 -2.76 8.60 9.97
C LEU A 592 -3.06 7.40 9.06
N GLU A 593 -2.44 6.26 9.35
CA GLU A 593 -2.77 4.99 8.71
C GLU A 593 -3.87 4.27 9.50
N ILE A 594 -4.99 3.98 8.82
CA ILE A 594 -6.17 3.34 9.40
C ILE A 594 -6.40 1.95 8.80
N ASP A 595 -6.72 0.99 9.66
CA ASP A 595 -7.12 -0.39 9.33
C ASP A 595 -8.39 -0.82 10.10
N GLU A 596 -8.82 -2.07 9.92
CA GLU A 596 -9.99 -2.65 10.60
C GLU A 596 -9.84 -2.77 12.13
N HIS A 597 -8.61 -2.82 12.65
CA HIS A 597 -8.30 -3.03 14.07
C HIS A 597 -8.02 -1.72 14.81
N THR A 598 -7.93 -0.60 14.10
CA THR A 598 -7.58 0.70 14.66
C THR A 598 -8.54 1.13 15.78
N ALA A 599 -7.97 1.51 16.93
CA ALA A 599 -8.70 1.97 18.10
C ALA A 599 -8.90 3.50 18.11
N ASP A 600 -10.07 3.95 18.56
CA ASP A 600 -10.49 5.36 18.50
C ASP A 600 -9.62 6.31 19.36
N ALA A 601 -9.21 5.85 20.55
CA ALA A 601 -8.42 6.62 21.50
C ALA A 601 -7.00 6.95 20.99
N GLY A 602 -6.44 6.09 20.14
CA GLY A 602 -5.12 6.29 19.55
C GLY A 602 -5.10 7.45 18.55
N VAL A 603 -6.19 7.65 17.79
CA VAL A 603 -6.29 8.72 16.79
C VAL A 603 -6.36 10.10 17.45
N LEU A 604 -7.18 10.27 18.50
CA LEU A 604 -7.31 11.56 19.18
C LEU A 604 -5.98 12.01 19.81
N THR A 605 -5.27 11.09 20.48
CA THR A 605 -3.99 11.41 21.12
C THR A 605 -2.94 11.85 20.10
N ARG A 606 -2.93 11.26 18.89
CA ARG A 606 -2.04 11.66 17.79
C ARG A 606 -2.37 13.05 17.26
N LEU A 607 -3.67 13.35 17.09
CA LEU A 607 -4.12 14.67 16.65
C LEU A 607 -3.73 15.75 17.67
N GLU A 608 -4.00 15.53 18.96
CA GLU A 608 -3.61 16.46 20.04
C GLU A 608 -2.10 16.69 20.07
N ALA A 609 -1.30 15.62 20.13
CA ALA A 609 0.16 15.73 20.16
C ALA A 609 0.72 16.48 18.94
N PHE A 610 0.16 16.24 17.76
CA PHE A 610 0.58 16.91 16.54
C PHE A 610 0.19 18.39 16.52
N LEU A 611 -1.04 18.72 16.90
CA LEU A 611 -1.50 20.10 16.95
C LEU A 611 -0.73 20.93 17.98
N ASP A 612 -0.41 20.34 19.14
CA ASP A 612 0.45 20.96 20.16
C ASP A 612 1.86 21.21 19.59
N SER A 613 2.45 20.24 18.88
CA SER A 613 3.80 20.38 18.30
C SER A 613 3.92 21.46 17.22
N THR A 614 2.79 21.84 16.59
CA THR A 614 2.76 22.82 15.51
C THR A 614 2.44 24.24 15.98
N GLU A 615 2.29 24.47 17.29
CA GLU A 615 2.03 25.80 17.87
C GLU A 615 3.20 26.78 17.65
N ASP A 616 4.44 26.30 17.68
CA ASP A 616 5.65 27.14 17.62
C ASP A 616 6.30 27.23 16.23
N THR A 617 5.84 26.47 15.24
CA THR A 617 6.46 26.39 13.90
C THR A 617 5.83 27.36 12.90
N LYS A 618 6.20 28.64 12.97
CA LYS A 618 5.94 29.63 11.88
C LYS A 618 7.06 29.65 10.82
N ARG A 619 7.53 28.50 10.35
CA ARG A 619 8.60 28.45 9.34
C ARG A 619 8.02 28.62 7.93
N LYS A 620 8.57 29.59 7.17
CA LYS A 620 8.40 29.65 5.72
C LYS A 620 9.31 28.60 5.11
N ASN A 621 8.74 27.62 4.42
CA ASN A 621 9.51 26.55 3.79
C ASN A 621 9.68 26.80 2.29
N SER A 622 10.85 26.44 1.77
CA SER A 622 11.08 26.34 0.34
C SER A 622 10.40 25.08 -0.18
N LEU A 623 9.42 25.25 -1.07
CA LEU A 623 8.85 24.13 -1.84
C LEU A 623 9.97 23.41 -2.60
N GLN A 624 10.01 22.09 -2.49
CA GLN A 624 10.77 21.26 -3.42
C GLN A 624 9.83 20.69 -4.48
N LEU A 625 10.38 20.37 -5.65
CA LEU A 625 9.62 19.64 -6.66
C LEU A 625 9.37 18.20 -6.18
N PRO A 626 8.14 17.68 -6.35
CA PRO A 626 7.79 16.31 -5.94
C PRO A 626 8.54 15.25 -6.77
N PHE A 627 8.84 15.58 -8.03
CA PHE A 627 9.61 14.74 -8.94
C PHE A 627 10.94 15.40 -9.28
N VAL A 628 11.94 14.58 -9.52
CA VAL A 628 13.24 15.05 -10.02
C VAL A 628 13.13 15.12 -11.53
N SER A 629 13.54 16.23 -12.12
CA SER A 629 13.70 16.30 -13.56
C SER A 629 14.70 15.24 -13.99
N ASP A 630 14.30 14.32 -14.88
CA ASP A 630 15.25 13.38 -15.45
C ASP A 630 16.41 14.18 -16.07
N VAL A 631 17.64 13.80 -15.73
CA VAL A 631 18.83 14.42 -16.30
C VAL A 631 18.75 14.24 -17.81
N LYS A 632 18.45 15.32 -18.53
CA LYS A 632 18.36 15.30 -20.00
C LYS A 632 19.73 14.94 -20.56
N GLY A 633 19.78 13.86 -21.34
CA GLY A 633 20.98 13.43 -22.06
C GLY A 633 21.51 12.10 -21.55
N PHE A 634 20.96 11.01 -22.08
CA PHE A 634 21.73 9.77 -22.14
C PHE A 634 22.93 10.02 -23.06
N HIS A 635 24.13 10.11 -22.49
CA HIS A 635 25.37 10.22 -23.24
C HIS A 635 25.90 8.82 -23.57
N PRO A 636 26.25 8.53 -24.84
CA PRO A 636 26.74 7.21 -25.27
C PRO A 636 27.97 6.70 -24.50
N GLU A 637 28.72 7.59 -23.87
CA GLU A 637 29.94 7.29 -23.11
C GLU A 637 29.68 6.68 -21.72
N ARG A 638 28.41 6.68 -21.27
CA ARG A 638 28.00 6.10 -19.99
C ARG A 638 27.75 4.59 -20.10
N VAL A 639 28.07 3.89 -19.03
CA VAL A 639 27.72 2.48 -18.80
C VAL A 639 26.28 2.42 -18.27
N LEU A 640 25.42 1.72 -19.01
CA LEU A 640 24.04 1.46 -18.63
C LEU A 640 23.93 0.20 -17.76
N TYR A 641 23.63 0.38 -16.49
CA TYR A 641 23.42 -0.68 -15.52
C TYR A 641 21.95 -1.11 -15.50
N ILE A 642 21.72 -2.42 -15.56
CA ILE A 642 20.37 -3.00 -15.66
C ILE A 642 20.12 -3.89 -14.43
N PRO A 643 19.11 -3.60 -13.59
CA PRO A 643 18.74 -4.48 -12.48
C PRO A 643 18.25 -5.87 -12.94
N PRO A 644 18.56 -6.96 -12.22
CA PRO A 644 18.34 -8.34 -12.66
C PRO A 644 16.89 -8.82 -12.43
N MET A 645 15.95 -8.35 -13.24
CA MET A 645 14.55 -8.84 -13.17
C MET A 645 14.39 -10.27 -13.72
N THR A 646 15.01 -10.57 -14.86
CA THR A 646 14.86 -11.84 -15.58
C THR A 646 16.03 -12.07 -16.52
N ASP A 647 16.31 -13.32 -16.87
CA ASP A 647 17.43 -13.69 -17.74
C ASP A 647 17.36 -13.09 -19.15
N HIS A 648 16.16 -12.67 -19.61
CA HIS A 648 15.99 -11.92 -20.85
C HIS A 648 16.81 -10.62 -20.87
N LEU A 649 17.17 -10.07 -19.70
CA LEU A 649 17.97 -8.85 -19.63
C LEU A 649 19.44 -9.07 -20.05
N HIS A 650 19.93 -10.30 -20.09
CA HIS A 650 21.20 -10.62 -20.76
C HIS A 650 21.13 -10.30 -22.27
N ALA A 651 19.99 -10.64 -22.91
CA ALA A 651 19.73 -10.30 -24.30
C ALA A 651 19.55 -8.80 -24.51
N PHE A 652 18.89 -8.07 -23.59
CA PHE A 652 18.81 -6.61 -23.66
C PHE A 652 20.19 -5.96 -23.55
N ALA A 653 21.01 -6.38 -22.59
CA ALA A 653 22.37 -5.87 -22.44
C ALA A 653 23.22 -6.15 -23.70
N ALA A 654 23.09 -7.34 -24.29
CA ALA A 654 23.73 -7.66 -25.55
C ALA A 654 23.23 -6.79 -26.72
N ALA A 655 21.92 -6.54 -26.80
CA ALA A 655 21.32 -5.68 -27.81
C ALA A 655 21.79 -4.22 -27.67
N PHE A 656 21.94 -3.69 -26.44
CA PHE A 656 22.54 -2.38 -26.23
C PHE A 656 24.01 -2.33 -26.71
N ARG A 657 24.81 -3.36 -26.40
CA ARG A 657 26.21 -3.47 -26.85
C ARG A 657 26.35 -3.54 -28.37
N ALA A 658 25.49 -4.31 -29.04
CA ALA A 658 25.44 -4.38 -30.51
C ALA A 658 25.19 -3.00 -31.16
N ASN A 659 24.59 -2.07 -30.40
CA ASN A 659 24.26 -0.73 -30.84
C ASN A 659 25.18 0.35 -30.26
N GLY A 660 26.39 -0.04 -29.82
CA GLY A 660 27.43 0.88 -29.38
C GLY A 660 27.26 1.44 -27.97
N LEU A 661 26.30 0.91 -27.19
CA LEU A 661 26.13 1.30 -25.78
C LEU A 661 26.71 0.25 -24.86
N GLU A 662 27.61 0.67 -23.98
CA GLU A 662 28.11 -0.20 -22.93
C GLU A 662 26.98 -0.48 -21.93
N ALA A 663 26.52 -1.73 -21.87
CA ALA A 663 25.47 -2.15 -20.95
C ALA A 663 25.90 -3.38 -20.13
N ARG A 664 25.63 -3.31 -18.82
CA ARG A 664 26.01 -4.33 -17.84
C ARG A 664 24.80 -4.69 -16.97
N LEU A 665 24.56 -6.00 -16.81
CA LEU A 665 23.56 -6.49 -15.86
C LEU A 665 24.16 -6.42 -14.45
N LEU A 666 23.37 -5.98 -13.48
CA LEU A 666 23.76 -6.03 -12.08
C LEU A 666 23.73 -7.49 -11.57
N PRO A 667 24.51 -7.82 -10.52
CA PRO A 667 24.45 -9.13 -9.88
C PRO A 667 23.04 -9.46 -9.40
N ALA A 668 22.69 -10.75 -9.35
CA ALA A 668 21.39 -11.20 -8.87
C ALA A 668 21.02 -10.59 -7.52
N SER A 669 19.72 -10.36 -7.32
CA SER A 669 19.20 -9.88 -6.05
C SER A 669 19.42 -10.93 -4.95
N ASP A 670 19.80 -10.46 -3.77
CA ASP A 670 20.13 -11.26 -2.60
C ASP A 670 19.61 -10.60 -1.31
N GLU A 671 19.93 -11.16 -0.15
CA GLU A 671 19.55 -10.62 1.15
C GLU A 671 20.06 -9.20 1.38
N GLU A 672 21.25 -8.88 0.86
CA GLU A 672 21.82 -7.53 0.95
C GLU A 672 21.03 -6.53 0.09
N SER A 673 20.62 -6.92 -1.12
CA SER A 673 19.68 -6.13 -1.93
C SER A 673 18.39 -5.84 -1.15
N LEU A 674 17.78 -6.85 -0.53
CA LEU A 674 16.57 -6.66 0.26
C LEU A 674 16.78 -5.71 1.44
N ARG A 675 17.88 -5.87 2.18
CA ARG A 675 18.23 -5.04 3.34
C ARG A 675 18.44 -3.57 2.95
N LEU A 676 19.23 -3.31 1.91
CA LEU A 676 19.47 -1.96 1.39
C LEU A 676 18.19 -1.31 0.85
N GLY A 677 17.37 -2.07 0.11
CA GLY A 677 16.10 -1.59 -0.40
C GLY A 677 15.12 -1.18 0.71
N ARG A 678 15.02 -1.98 1.78
CA ARG A 678 14.14 -1.70 2.93
C ARG A 678 14.52 -0.41 3.66
N LYS A 679 15.80 -0.07 3.72
CA LYS A 679 16.29 1.16 4.35
C LYS A 679 15.72 2.43 3.69
N TYR A 680 15.49 2.39 2.37
CA TYR A 680 15.06 3.56 1.60
C TYR A 680 13.58 3.52 1.17
N THR A 681 12.83 2.51 1.62
CA THR A 681 11.40 2.34 1.34
C THR A 681 10.59 2.42 2.64
N LYS A 682 9.28 2.65 2.54
CA LYS A 682 8.39 2.81 3.71
C LYS A 682 7.71 1.50 4.13
N GLY A 683 8.10 0.38 3.52
CA GLY A 683 7.50 -0.94 3.75
C GLY A 683 6.07 -1.07 3.23
N LYS A 684 5.65 -0.17 2.32
CA LYS A 684 4.35 -0.23 1.62
C LYS A 684 4.49 -0.58 0.14
N GLU A 685 5.69 -0.40 -0.40
CA GLU A 685 6.10 -0.67 -1.76
C GLU A 685 6.07 -2.17 -2.02
N CYS A 686 5.84 -2.57 -3.27
CA CYS A 686 5.87 -4.00 -3.60
C CYS A 686 7.32 -4.49 -3.65
N LEU A 687 7.51 -5.77 -3.30
CA LEU A 687 8.82 -6.43 -3.24
C LEU A 687 9.74 -6.13 -4.44
N PRO A 688 9.28 -6.13 -5.71
CA PRO A 688 10.14 -5.78 -6.84
C PRO A 688 10.77 -4.39 -6.72
N ALA A 689 10.02 -3.38 -6.24
CA ALA A 689 10.55 -2.02 -6.06
C ALA A 689 11.66 -2.00 -4.99
N VAL A 690 11.47 -2.77 -3.92
CA VAL A 690 12.45 -2.90 -2.83
C VAL A 690 13.73 -3.55 -3.35
N LEU A 691 13.62 -4.66 -4.08
CA LEU A 691 14.77 -5.38 -4.64
C LEU A 691 15.51 -4.54 -5.68
N THR A 692 14.82 -3.90 -6.62
CA THR A 692 15.49 -3.06 -7.62
C THR A 692 16.16 -1.83 -7.00
N THR A 693 15.56 -1.24 -5.97
CA THR A 693 16.20 -0.16 -5.19
C THR A 693 17.47 -0.67 -4.52
N GLY A 694 17.39 -1.85 -3.89
CA GLY A 694 18.52 -2.54 -3.27
C GLY A 694 19.66 -2.85 -4.23
N ASP A 695 19.34 -3.40 -5.40
CA ASP A 695 20.32 -3.75 -6.44
C ASP A 695 21.07 -2.50 -6.93
N ILE A 696 20.36 -1.39 -7.13
CA ILE A 696 20.94 -0.10 -7.49
C ILE A 696 21.86 0.42 -6.38
N LEU A 697 21.42 0.37 -5.12
CA LEU A 697 22.21 0.82 -3.97
C LEU A 697 23.46 -0.04 -3.75
N LYS A 698 23.35 -1.36 -3.95
CA LYS A 698 24.48 -2.29 -3.91
C LYS A 698 25.52 -1.92 -4.96
N ALA A 699 25.08 -1.55 -6.17
CA ALA A 699 25.96 -1.18 -7.27
C ALA A 699 26.78 0.10 -6.98
N VAL A 700 26.13 1.15 -6.44
CA VAL A 700 26.80 2.44 -6.18
C VAL A 700 27.75 2.41 -4.97
N GLN A 701 27.70 1.36 -4.15
CA GLN A 701 28.58 1.17 -2.99
C GLN A 701 29.86 0.37 -3.31
N VAL A 702 29.96 -0.19 -4.53
CA VAL A 702 31.18 -0.90 -4.96
C VAL A 702 32.33 0.09 -5.12
N PRO A 703 33.53 -0.18 -4.56
CA PRO A 703 34.66 0.76 -4.58
C PRO A 703 35.07 1.27 -5.98
N ASP A 704 34.93 0.42 -7.00
CA ASP A 704 35.31 0.73 -8.39
C ASP A 704 34.17 1.32 -9.24
N PHE A 705 33.06 1.73 -8.61
CA PHE A 705 31.93 2.32 -9.32
C PHE A 705 32.20 3.79 -9.65
N ASP A 706 32.05 4.17 -10.92
CA ASP A 706 32.20 5.56 -11.39
C ASP A 706 30.82 6.22 -11.61
N PRO A 707 30.39 7.14 -10.71
CA PRO A 707 29.09 7.82 -10.84
C PRO A 707 28.97 8.74 -12.05
N GLN A 708 30.09 9.28 -12.58
CA GLN A 708 30.04 10.19 -13.73
C GLN A 708 29.78 9.42 -15.02
N ARG A 709 30.27 8.18 -15.08
CA ARG A 709 30.07 7.27 -16.23
C ARG A 709 28.88 6.34 -16.07
N ALA A 710 28.14 6.37 -14.96
CA ALA A 710 27.00 5.46 -14.75
C ALA A 710 25.66 6.03 -15.22
N ALA A 711 24.76 5.13 -15.64
CA ALA A 711 23.32 5.34 -15.80
C ALA A 711 22.56 4.07 -15.42
N PHE A 712 21.35 4.16 -14.87
CA PHE A 712 20.52 2.99 -14.56
C PHE A 712 19.35 2.86 -15.54
N PHE A 713 19.05 1.63 -15.98
CA PHE A 713 17.88 1.33 -16.80
C PHE A 713 16.69 0.94 -15.92
N MET A 714 15.60 1.69 -15.98
CA MET A 714 14.36 1.36 -15.28
C MET A 714 13.16 1.85 -16.09
N PRO A 715 12.55 1.00 -16.94
CA PRO A 715 11.41 1.40 -17.77
C PRO A 715 10.24 1.97 -16.95
N ALA A 716 9.54 2.94 -17.52
CA ALA A 716 8.31 3.49 -16.97
C ALA A 716 7.07 2.86 -17.62
N ALA A 717 5.90 3.01 -17.00
CA ALA A 717 4.64 2.51 -17.52
C ALA A 717 3.47 3.45 -17.20
N GLY A 718 2.57 3.65 -18.17
CA GLY A 718 1.35 4.45 -18.00
C GLY A 718 0.14 3.71 -17.41
N GLY A 719 0.34 2.50 -16.86
CA GLY A 719 -0.73 1.67 -16.30
C GLY A 719 -1.08 1.99 -14.84
N PRO A 720 -2.23 1.54 -14.32
CA PRO A 720 -2.68 1.86 -12.96
C PRO A 720 -1.88 1.18 -11.83
N CYS A 721 -0.94 0.28 -12.17
CA CYS A 721 -0.04 -0.42 -11.25
C CYS A 721 0.99 0.52 -10.62
N ARG A 722 1.77 0.08 -9.61
CA ARG A 722 2.84 0.87 -8.97
C ARG A 722 4.13 0.97 -9.80
N PHE A 723 4.35 0.01 -10.70
CA PHE A 723 5.56 -0.10 -11.52
C PHE A 723 5.93 1.19 -12.26
N GLY A 724 4.92 1.94 -12.72
CA GLY A 724 5.13 3.19 -13.45
C GLY A 724 5.91 4.28 -12.69
N LEU A 725 6.02 4.19 -11.37
CA LEU A 725 6.73 5.17 -10.53
C LEU A 725 8.04 4.65 -9.93
N TYR A 726 8.50 3.45 -10.31
CA TYR A 726 9.76 2.90 -9.80
C TYR A 726 10.95 3.80 -10.14
N HIS A 727 11.01 4.30 -11.37
CA HIS A 727 12.09 5.17 -11.79
C HIS A 727 12.15 6.48 -10.97
N GLN A 728 10.99 7.07 -10.66
CA GLN A 728 10.90 8.27 -9.82
C GLN A 728 11.33 7.98 -8.38
N LEU A 729 10.96 6.81 -7.83
CA LEU A 729 11.44 6.37 -6.52
C LEU A 729 12.96 6.17 -6.52
N HIS A 730 13.52 5.42 -7.47
CA HIS A 730 14.97 5.19 -7.56
C HIS A 730 15.73 6.51 -7.70
N ARG A 731 15.20 7.44 -8.50
CA ARG A 731 15.76 8.78 -8.66
C ARG A 731 15.75 9.57 -7.34
N LEU A 732 14.67 9.51 -6.58
CA LEU A 732 14.59 10.11 -5.24
C LEU A 732 15.61 9.48 -4.28
N VAL A 733 15.74 8.16 -4.27
CA VAL A 733 16.71 7.45 -3.42
C VAL A 733 18.15 7.80 -3.79
N LEU A 734 18.47 7.87 -5.09
CA LEU A 734 19.80 8.27 -5.56
C LEU A 734 20.16 9.70 -5.11
N ASP A 735 19.20 10.63 -5.09
CA ASP A 735 19.44 11.98 -4.54
C ASP A 735 19.75 11.93 -3.05
N GLN A 736 18.99 11.15 -2.28
CA GLN A 736 19.16 11.02 -0.83
C GLN A 736 20.53 10.46 -0.44
N VAL A 737 21.12 9.59 -1.28
CA VAL A 737 22.46 9.03 -1.05
C VAL A 737 23.59 9.85 -1.68
N GLY A 738 23.31 11.07 -2.15
CA GLY A 738 24.32 11.96 -2.73
C GLY A 738 24.75 11.60 -4.16
N MET A 739 23.95 10.79 -4.86
CA MET A 739 24.18 10.32 -6.24
C MET A 739 23.23 11.02 -7.25
N GLY A 740 22.95 12.31 -7.03
CA GLY A 740 22.11 13.17 -7.87
C GLY A 740 22.47 13.15 -9.38
N GLN A 741 23.76 12.97 -9.69
CA GLN A 741 24.35 13.02 -11.02
C GLN A 741 24.09 11.79 -11.91
N ILE A 742 23.62 10.67 -11.36
CA ILE A 742 23.45 9.40 -12.10
C ILE A 742 22.06 9.34 -12.74
N PRO A 743 21.88 9.47 -14.07
CA PRO A 743 20.57 9.42 -14.70
C PRO A 743 19.90 8.04 -14.57
N VAL A 744 18.56 8.05 -14.55
CA VAL A 744 17.73 6.84 -14.67
C VAL A 744 17.07 6.88 -16.05
N PHE A 745 17.56 6.06 -16.98
CA PHE A 745 16.99 5.92 -18.32
C PHE A 745 15.69 5.11 -18.25
N SER A 746 14.56 5.78 -18.51
CA SER A 746 13.22 5.29 -18.17
C SER A 746 12.25 5.36 -19.36
N PRO A 747 12.44 4.53 -20.40
CA PRO A 747 11.55 4.57 -21.56
C PRO A 747 10.12 4.20 -21.18
N ASN A 748 9.13 4.93 -21.69
CA ASN A 748 7.72 4.76 -21.32
C ASN A 748 6.98 3.83 -22.29
N GLN A 749 6.14 2.93 -21.77
CA GLN A 749 5.33 1.93 -22.52
C GLN A 749 4.27 2.51 -23.49
N GLY A 750 4.27 3.81 -23.75
CA GLY A 750 3.35 4.49 -24.66
C GLY A 750 3.72 4.36 -26.15
N SER A 751 3.13 5.22 -26.99
CA SER A 751 3.44 5.28 -28.43
C SER A 751 4.87 5.75 -28.73
N THR A 752 5.57 6.29 -27.74
CA THR A 752 6.96 6.75 -27.83
C THR A 752 7.98 5.68 -27.41
N LEU A 753 7.57 4.52 -26.85
CA LEU A 753 8.48 3.47 -26.37
C LEU A 753 9.58 3.12 -27.38
N TYR A 754 9.18 2.79 -28.61
CA TYR A 754 10.11 2.43 -29.68
C TYR A 754 10.82 3.63 -30.32
N GLN A 755 10.36 4.85 -30.07
CA GLN A 755 11.10 6.06 -30.45
C GLN A 755 12.22 6.31 -29.43
N GLU A 756 11.92 6.25 -28.13
CA GLU A 756 12.91 6.41 -27.05
C GLU A 756 13.95 5.28 -27.05
N LEU A 757 13.52 4.03 -27.25
CA LEU A 757 14.43 2.90 -27.48
C LEU A 757 15.13 2.98 -28.84
N GLY A 758 14.47 3.56 -29.85
CA GLY A 758 15.02 3.74 -31.21
C GLY A 758 16.00 4.91 -31.35
N MET A 759 16.05 5.81 -30.36
CA MET A 759 17.08 6.85 -30.23
C MET A 759 18.46 6.23 -29.93
N VAL A 760 18.50 5.00 -29.44
CA VAL A 760 19.73 4.20 -29.32
C VAL A 760 20.22 3.73 -30.70
N SER A 761 19.34 3.08 -31.48
CA SER A 761 19.56 2.80 -32.92
C SER A 761 18.30 2.22 -33.59
N LYS A 762 18.30 2.11 -34.94
CA LYS A 762 17.23 1.44 -35.71
C LYS A 762 17.13 -0.08 -35.49
N ASP A 763 18.21 -0.75 -35.07
CA ASP A 763 18.27 -2.21 -34.97
C ASP A 763 18.06 -2.76 -33.56
N PHE A 764 18.13 -1.92 -32.51
CA PHE A 764 17.97 -2.33 -31.12
C PHE A 764 16.69 -3.13 -30.87
N THR A 765 15.53 -2.59 -31.25
CA THR A 765 14.22 -3.23 -31.04
C THR A 765 14.15 -4.64 -31.64
N LYS A 766 14.74 -4.82 -32.83
CA LYS A 766 14.74 -6.11 -33.53
C LYS A 766 15.66 -7.12 -32.84
N LEU A 767 16.85 -6.68 -32.42
CA LEU A 767 17.82 -7.51 -31.70
C LEU A 767 17.29 -7.91 -30.31
N ALA A 768 16.72 -6.96 -29.58
CA ALA A 768 16.09 -7.22 -28.29
C ALA A 768 14.95 -8.24 -28.42
N TRP A 769 14.08 -8.09 -29.43
CA TRP A 769 13.00 -9.06 -29.66
C TRP A 769 13.50 -10.46 -30.05
N LYS A 770 14.51 -10.55 -30.92
CA LYS A 770 15.19 -11.83 -31.23
C LYS A 770 15.66 -12.53 -29.97
N GLY A 771 16.30 -11.77 -29.07
CA GLY A 771 16.80 -12.28 -27.82
C GLY A 771 15.71 -12.68 -26.84
N VAL A 772 14.61 -11.92 -26.76
CA VAL A 772 13.45 -12.30 -25.95
C VAL A 772 12.93 -13.67 -26.39
N VAL A 773 12.63 -13.85 -27.67
CA VAL A 773 12.09 -15.14 -28.18
C VAL A 773 13.08 -16.29 -27.96
N ALA A 774 14.38 -16.04 -28.15
CA ALA A 774 15.42 -17.05 -27.95
C ALA A 774 15.54 -17.49 -26.48
N VAL A 775 15.48 -16.53 -25.54
CA VAL A 775 15.53 -16.82 -24.10
C VAL A 775 14.21 -17.40 -23.60
N ASP A 776 13.06 -16.99 -24.14
CA ASP A 776 11.75 -17.60 -23.87
C ASP A 776 11.79 -19.11 -24.16
N LEU A 777 12.30 -19.49 -25.34
CA LEU A 777 12.50 -20.89 -25.73
C LEU A 777 13.47 -21.61 -24.81
N LEU A 778 14.58 -20.98 -24.45
CA LEU A 778 15.61 -21.57 -23.60
C LEU A 778 15.09 -21.84 -22.19
N ILE A 779 14.31 -20.93 -21.60
CA ILE A 779 13.66 -21.12 -20.31
C ILE A 779 12.68 -22.29 -20.37
N LYS A 780 11.86 -22.39 -21.42
CA LYS A 780 10.93 -23.52 -21.59
C LYS A 780 11.67 -24.85 -21.74
N LEU A 781 12.77 -24.88 -22.50
CA LEU A 781 13.63 -26.06 -22.63
C LEU A 781 14.18 -26.49 -21.26
N LEU A 782 14.66 -25.54 -20.45
CA LEU A 782 15.13 -25.81 -19.10
C LEU A 782 14.02 -26.44 -18.23
N LEU A 783 12.84 -25.82 -18.17
CA LEU A 783 11.74 -26.23 -17.30
C LEU A 783 11.12 -27.57 -17.69
N GLU A 784 11.04 -27.87 -18.99
CA GLU A 784 10.51 -29.15 -19.48
C GLU A 784 11.57 -30.27 -19.50
N THR A 785 12.85 -29.96 -19.24
CA THR A 785 13.95 -30.94 -19.23
C THR A 785 14.49 -31.23 -17.82
N ARG A 786 14.81 -30.19 -17.05
CA ARG A 786 15.47 -30.29 -15.73
C ARG A 786 14.75 -31.21 -14.74
N PRO A 787 13.41 -31.27 -14.68
CA PRO A 787 12.72 -32.19 -13.78
C PRO A 787 12.95 -33.69 -14.10
N TYR A 788 13.45 -34.02 -15.29
CA TYR A 788 13.54 -35.40 -15.81
C TYR A 788 14.96 -35.94 -15.93
N VAL A 789 15.98 -35.09 -15.90
CA VAL A 789 17.38 -35.48 -16.08
C VAL A 789 17.96 -36.20 -14.87
N GLN A 790 19.03 -36.97 -15.08
CA GLN A 790 19.78 -37.60 -13.99
C GLN A 790 20.53 -36.57 -13.15
N ASN A 791 21.07 -35.52 -13.79
CA ASN A 791 21.86 -34.48 -13.14
C ASN A 791 21.27 -33.08 -13.41
N PRO A 792 20.43 -32.54 -12.50
CA PRO A 792 19.86 -31.20 -12.66
C PRO A 792 20.90 -30.08 -12.74
N ARG A 793 22.06 -30.22 -12.08
CA ARG A 793 23.14 -29.22 -12.12
C ARG A 793 23.77 -29.13 -13.50
N GLU A 794 23.93 -30.27 -14.18
CA GLU A 794 24.42 -30.31 -15.55
C GLU A 794 23.43 -29.64 -16.51
N CYS A 795 22.13 -29.88 -16.35
CA CYS A 795 21.09 -29.22 -17.14
C CYS A 795 21.10 -27.69 -16.93
N GLN A 796 21.33 -27.24 -15.70
CA GLN A 796 21.53 -25.83 -15.40
C GLN A 796 22.79 -25.25 -16.06
N ALA A 797 23.89 -26.00 -16.10
CA ALA A 797 25.12 -25.57 -16.79
C ALA A 797 24.92 -25.46 -18.31
N VAL A 798 24.18 -26.41 -18.93
CA VAL A 798 23.78 -26.35 -20.34
C VAL A 798 22.95 -25.10 -20.61
N TYR A 799 22.00 -24.77 -19.74
CA TYR A 799 21.24 -23.53 -19.82
C TYR A 799 22.14 -22.29 -19.79
N SER A 800 23.03 -22.17 -18.79
CA SER A 800 23.93 -21.03 -18.68
C SER A 800 24.86 -20.88 -19.89
N LYS A 801 25.37 -21.98 -20.43
CA LYS A 801 26.15 -22.03 -21.68
C LYS A 801 25.36 -21.44 -22.85
N TRP A 802 24.13 -21.89 -23.08
CA TRP A 802 23.33 -21.40 -24.20
C TRP A 802 22.82 -19.98 -24.03
N LEU A 803 22.51 -19.56 -22.80
CA LEU A 803 22.17 -18.16 -22.51
C LEU A 803 23.35 -17.23 -22.86
N HIS A 804 24.58 -17.63 -22.53
CA HIS A 804 25.78 -16.91 -22.91
C HIS A 804 25.96 -16.86 -24.43
N ASN A 805 25.84 -18.00 -25.13
CA ASN A 805 25.97 -18.08 -26.59
C ASN A 805 24.92 -17.22 -27.32
N ILE A 806 23.67 -17.25 -26.88
CA ILE A 806 22.60 -16.39 -27.41
C ILE A 806 22.96 -14.92 -27.21
N SER A 807 23.44 -14.55 -26.02
CA SER A 807 23.83 -13.17 -25.71
C SER A 807 25.01 -12.69 -26.56
N GLN A 808 26.02 -13.53 -26.79
CA GLN A 808 27.13 -13.21 -27.69
C GLN A 808 26.65 -13.05 -29.13
N ALA A 809 25.84 -13.98 -29.63
CA ALA A 809 25.30 -13.90 -30.98
C ALA A 809 24.42 -12.66 -31.21
N ILE A 810 23.68 -12.20 -30.19
CA ILE A 810 22.94 -10.92 -30.26
C ILE A 810 23.91 -9.74 -30.34
N ALA A 811 24.97 -9.73 -29.52
CA ALA A 811 25.97 -8.66 -29.52
C ALA A 811 26.70 -8.55 -30.87
N GLU A 812 26.89 -9.67 -31.56
CA GLU A 812 27.52 -9.77 -32.89
C GLU A 812 26.52 -9.64 -34.05
N ASN A 813 25.22 -9.49 -33.76
CA ASN A 813 24.12 -9.51 -34.75
C ASN A 813 24.14 -10.78 -35.65
N ALA A 814 24.53 -11.91 -35.08
CA ALA A 814 24.56 -13.22 -35.73
C ALA A 814 23.16 -13.85 -35.83
N ASP A 815 23.06 -14.92 -36.61
CA ASP A 815 21.82 -15.70 -36.75
C ASP A 815 21.64 -16.65 -35.56
N LEU A 816 20.50 -16.52 -34.86
CA LEU A 816 20.17 -17.34 -33.70
C LEU A 816 19.62 -18.73 -34.06
N ARG A 817 19.19 -18.96 -35.31
CA ARG A 817 18.54 -20.22 -35.71
C ARG A 817 19.44 -21.46 -35.51
N PRO A 818 20.72 -21.46 -35.91
CA PRO A 818 21.62 -22.59 -35.67
C PRO A 818 21.86 -22.84 -34.17
N ILE A 819 22.00 -21.77 -33.39
CA ILE A 819 22.23 -21.80 -31.95
C ILE A 819 21.03 -22.43 -31.24
N LEU A 820 19.81 -21.99 -31.57
CA LEU A 820 18.58 -22.54 -30.99
C LEU A 820 18.36 -24.01 -31.35
N ARG A 821 18.72 -24.42 -32.57
CA ARG A 821 18.66 -25.82 -32.97
C ARG A 821 19.62 -26.69 -32.13
N GLN A 822 20.87 -26.27 -32.03
CA GLN A 822 21.88 -26.97 -31.23
C GLN A 822 21.51 -27.02 -29.74
N ALA A 823 20.97 -25.94 -29.19
CA ALA A 823 20.45 -25.91 -27.83
C ALA A 823 19.33 -26.93 -27.64
N GLY A 824 18.31 -26.91 -28.53
CA GLY A 824 17.21 -27.87 -28.50
C GLY A 824 17.68 -29.32 -28.55
N ASP A 825 18.60 -29.64 -29.46
CA ASP A 825 19.18 -30.99 -29.60
C ASP A 825 19.93 -31.43 -28.33
N GLU A 826 20.71 -30.53 -27.70
CA GLU A 826 21.43 -30.83 -26.46
C GLU A 826 20.46 -31.10 -25.29
N PHE A 827 19.39 -30.32 -25.14
CA PHE A 827 18.36 -30.56 -24.11
C PHE A 827 17.60 -31.87 -24.35
N VAL A 828 17.22 -32.18 -25.59
CA VAL A 828 16.50 -33.42 -25.95
C VAL A 828 17.31 -34.67 -25.63
N THR A 829 18.61 -34.61 -25.90
CA THR A 829 19.52 -35.76 -25.80
C THR A 829 20.08 -35.99 -24.40
N MET A 830 19.80 -35.10 -23.43
CA MET A 830 20.28 -35.25 -22.05
C MET A 830 19.81 -36.57 -21.40
N PRO A 831 20.67 -37.28 -20.65
CA PRO A 831 20.31 -38.51 -19.94
C PRO A 831 19.17 -38.29 -18.94
N ARG A 832 18.04 -38.99 -19.15
CA ARG A 832 16.85 -38.92 -18.28
C ARG A 832 16.87 -39.99 -17.18
N ARG A 833 16.45 -39.62 -15.97
CA ARG A 833 16.22 -40.54 -14.84
C ARG A 833 14.83 -41.19 -14.92
N GLN A 834 13.84 -40.45 -15.41
CA GLN A 834 12.45 -40.88 -15.45
C GLN A 834 11.85 -40.60 -16.82
N LYS A 835 11.11 -41.58 -17.37
CA LYS A 835 10.42 -41.45 -18.67
C LYS A 835 8.96 -41.05 -18.54
N SER A 836 8.31 -41.32 -17.40
CA SER A 836 6.92 -40.94 -17.17
C SER A 836 6.79 -39.45 -16.85
N LEU A 837 5.74 -38.83 -17.40
CA LEU A 837 5.46 -37.41 -17.20
C LEU A 837 5.11 -37.12 -15.73
N LYS A 838 5.69 -36.05 -15.19
CA LYS A 838 5.33 -35.47 -13.90
C LYS A 838 4.07 -34.61 -14.04
N PRO A 839 3.28 -34.43 -12.95
CA PRO A 839 2.18 -33.47 -12.97
C PRO A 839 2.70 -32.06 -13.23
N VAL A 840 2.02 -31.34 -14.11
CA VAL A 840 2.36 -29.99 -14.53
C VAL A 840 1.59 -28.97 -13.70
N VAL A 841 2.30 -27.99 -13.16
CA VAL A 841 1.73 -26.84 -12.45
C VAL A 841 1.98 -25.58 -13.26
N GLY A 842 0.91 -24.86 -13.59
CA GLY A 842 1.00 -23.54 -14.22
C GLY A 842 1.22 -22.46 -13.17
N ILE A 843 2.27 -21.66 -13.33
CA ILE A 843 2.56 -20.48 -12.51
C ILE A 843 2.05 -19.23 -13.27
N VAL A 844 1.22 -18.44 -12.62
CA VAL A 844 0.69 -17.15 -13.10
C VAL A 844 0.91 -16.08 -12.03
N GLY A 845 0.58 -14.82 -12.33
CA GLY A 845 0.74 -13.70 -11.40
C GLY A 845 1.90 -12.79 -11.79
N GLU A 846 2.41 -12.04 -10.80
CA GLU A 846 3.27 -10.86 -10.97
C GLU A 846 4.56 -11.15 -11.74
N ILE A 847 4.79 -10.44 -12.86
CA ILE A 847 5.87 -10.70 -13.83
C ILE A 847 7.25 -10.73 -13.19
N TYR A 848 7.57 -9.79 -12.30
CA TYR A 848 8.87 -9.77 -11.64
C TYR A 848 8.99 -10.95 -10.69
N VAL A 849 8.01 -11.14 -9.80
CA VAL A 849 8.03 -12.22 -8.80
C VAL A 849 8.05 -13.60 -9.46
N ARG A 850 7.27 -13.84 -10.51
CA ARG A 850 7.27 -15.14 -11.22
C ARG A 850 8.59 -15.43 -11.95
N SER A 851 9.35 -14.40 -12.30
CA SER A 851 10.57 -14.52 -13.12
C SER A 851 11.87 -14.46 -12.32
N ASN A 852 11.89 -13.78 -11.17
CA ASN A 852 13.08 -13.62 -10.34
C ASN A 852 13.11 -14.71 -9.25
N PRO A 853 14.11 -15.61 -9.23
CA PRO A 853 14.17 -16.71 -8.28
C PRO A 853 14.26 -16.25 -6.81
N PHE A 854 14.98 -15.18 -6.51
CA PHE A 854 15.09 -14.68 -5.13
C PHE A 854 13.75 -14.14 -4.64
N ALA A 855 13.04 -13.39 -5.49
CA ALA A 855 11.76 -12.77 -5.14
C ALA A 855 10.61 -13.76 -4.87
N ASN A 856 10.70 -14.99 -5.41
CA ASN A 856 9.71 -16.06 -5.16
C ASN A 856 10.25 -17.21 -4.31
N GLU A 857 11.37 -16.99 -3.61
CA GLU A 857 12.02 -17.99 -2.77
C GLU A 857 12.34 -19.31 -3.50
N TYR A 858 12.76 -19.20 -4.75
CA TYR A 858 13.12 -20.34 -5.61
C TYR A 858 11.96 -21.33 -5.79
N LEU A 859 10.73 -20.82 -5.95
CA LEU A 859 9.50 -21.60 -6.06
C LEU A 859 9.60 -22.77 -7.06
N ILE A 860 10.16 -22.53 -8.24
CA ILE A 860 10.28 -23.55 -9.29
C ILE A 860 11.12 -24.73 -8.81
N SER A 861 12.29 -24.45 -8.21
CA SER A 861 13.17 -25.48 -7.67
C SER A 861 12.48 -26.29 -6.57
N ARG A 862 11.74 -25.61 -5.67
CA ARG A 862 10.95 -26.28 -4.62
C ARG A 862 9.85 -27.19 -5.20
N LEU A 863 9.17 -26.78 -6.28
CA LEU A 863 8.20 -27.62 -6.97
C LEU A 863 8.86 -28.85 -7.63
N GLU A 864 10.05 -28.68 -8.21
CA GLU A 864 10.83 -29.77 -8.80
C GLU A 864 11.28 -30.79 -7.76
N ASP A 865 11.72 -30.34 -6.58
CA ASP A 865 12.05 -31.18 -5.41
C ASP A 865 10.82 -31.94 -4.92
N LEU A 866 9.65 -31.30 -4.97
CA LEU A 866 8.35 -31.94 -4.77
C LEU A 866 7.87 -32.73 -6.00
N GLY A 867 8.75 -33.11 -6.93
CA GLY A 867 8.45 -34.03 -8.03
C GLY A 867 7.42 -33.53 -9.03
N LEU A 868 7.22 -32.21 -9.13
CA LEU A 868 6.32 -31.55 -10.08
C LEU A 868 7.13 -30.93 -11.22
N GLU A 869 6.44 -30.57 -12.30
CA GLU A 869 6.96 -29.75 -13.40
C GLU A 869 6.26 -28.40 -13.41
N ALA A 870 7.00 -27.31 -13.65
CA ALA A 870 6.46 -25.96 -13.65
C ALA A 870 6.40 -25.37 -15.07
N TRP A 871 5.27 -24.79 -15.45
CA TRP A 871 5.13 -23.97 -16.65
C TRP A 871 4.89 -22.51 -16.26
N LEU A 872 5.58 -21.57 -16.93
CA LEU A 872 5.38 -20.14 -16.68
C LEU A 872 5.28 -19.34 -17.99
N PRO A 873 4.42 -18.31 -18.02
CA PRO A 873 4.43 -17.31 -19.08
C PRO A 873 5.70 -16.45 -18.94
N THR A 874 6.45 -16.33 -20.03
CA THR A 874 7.69 -15.57 -20.07
C THR A 874 7.40 -14.09 -20.41
N ILE A 875 8.44 -13.26 -20.53
CA ILE A 875 8.26 -11.80 -20.72
C ILE A 875 7.72 -11.45 -22.12
N GLY A 876 7.86 -12.35 -23.10
CA GLY A 876 7.27 -12.19 -24.44
C GLY A 876 5.77 -11.91 -24.41
N GLU A 877 5.04 -12.55 -23.49
CA GLU A 877 3.59 -12.31 -23.26
C GLU A 877 3.30 -10.82 -22.98
N TRP A 878 4.11 -10.19 -22.11
CA TRP A 878 3.94 -8.79 -21.73
C TRP A 878 4.26 -7.84 -22.88
N ILE A 879 5.31 -8.12 -23.66
CA ILE A 879 5.68 -7.27 -24.81
C ILE A 879 4.58 -7.28 -25.86
N HIS A 880 4.03 -8.46 -26.18
CA HIS A 880 2.87 -8.58 -27.07
C HIS A 880 1.65 -7.81 -26.54
N TYR A 881 1.41 -7.86 -25.23
CA TYR A 881 0.35 -7.09 -24.58
C TYR A 881 0.56 -5.57 -24.65
N VAL A 882 1.78 -5.08 -24.43
CA VAL A 882 2.13 -3.67 -24.56
C VAL A 882 1.93 -3.20 -26.01
N ASN A 883 2.32 -4.00 -27.00
CA ASN A 883 2.05 -3.69 -28.41
C ASN A 883 0.54 -3.62 -28.70
N HIS A 884 -0.24 -4.56 -28.17
CA HIS A 884 -1.69 -4.58 -28.34
C HIS A 884 -2.34 -3.31 -27.74
N THR A 885 -2.01 -2.99 -26.50
CA THR A 885 -2.55 -1.83 -25.79
C THR A 885 -2.08 -0.52 -26.40
N GLY A 886 -0.81 -0.41 -26.82
CA GLY A 886 -0.27 0.72 -27.56
C GLY A 886 -1.03 0.98 -28.87
N LYS A 887 -1.36 -0.07 -29.63
CA LYS A 887 -2.20 0.04 -30.84
C LYS A 887 -3.61 0.52 -30.53
N LYS A 888 -4.20 0.02 -29.44
CA LYS A 888 -5.53 0.46 -28.97
C LYS A 888 -5.51 1.95 -28.58
N HIS A 889 -4.48 2.39 -27.88
CA HIS A 889 -4.27 3.79 -27.51
C HIS A 889 -4.08 4.69 -28.73
N ALA A 890 -3.22 4.31 -29.68
CA ALA A 890 -2.99 5.07 -30.90
C ALA A 890 -4.28 5.25 -31.73
N ARG A 891 -5.11 4.20 -31.85
CA ARG A 891 -6.43 4.28 -32.50
C ARG A 891 -7.38 5.22 -31.78
N ARG A 892 -7.44 5.13 -30.45
CA ARG A 892 -8.32 5.96 -29.60
C ARG A 892 -7.95 7.43 -29.70
N ASN A 893 -6.65 7.73 -29.72
CA ASN A 893 -6.13 9.10 -29.77
C ASN A 893 -5.99 9.62 -31.22
N HIS A 894 -6.57 8.93 -32.20
CA HIS A 894 -6.51 9.29 -33.63
C HIS A 894 -5.08 9.43 -34.21
N GLN A 895 -4.10 8.74 -33.62
CA GLN A 895 -2.69 8.75 -34.02
C GLN A 895 -2.41 7.64 -35.07
N PHE A 896 -2.87 7.86 -36.31
CA PHE A 896 -2.78 6.84 -37.37
C PHE A 896 -1.34 6.38 -37.67
N MET A 897 -0.39 7.31 -37.74
CA MET A 897 1.02 6.98 -38.03
C MET A 897 1.65 6.10 -36.94
N SER A 898 1.40 6.42 -35.66
CA SER A 898 1.86 5.61 -34.53
C SER A 898 1.23 4.21 -34.55
N TRP A 899 -0.07 4.13 -34.86
CA TRP A 899 -0.76 2.85 -35.02
C TRP A 899 -0.15 2.00 -36.15
N LEU A 900 0.09 2.59 -37.33
CA LEU A 900 0.67 1.91 -38.47
C LEU A 900 2.08 1.38 -38.17
N LYS A 901 2.91 2.19 -37.50
CA LYS A 901 4.25 1.79 -37.06
C LYS A 901 4.19 0.55 -36.15
N LEU A 902 3.37 0.60 -35.10
CA LEU A 902 3.20 -0.52 -34.16
C LEU A 902 2.65 -1.78 -34.85
N GLU A 903 1.78 -1.63 -35.84
CA GLU A 903 1.24 -2.76 -36.61
C GLU A 903 2.32 -3.41 -37.49
N MET A 904 3.13 -2.62 -38.19
CA MET A 904 4.28 -3.13 -38.95
C MET A 904 5.30 -3.84 -38.04
N GLU A 905 5.61 -3.24 -36.89
CA GLU A 905 6.48 -3.84 -35.87
C GLU A 905 5.93 -5.19 -35.39
N SER A 906 4.63 -5.27 -35.07
CA SER A 906 3.97 -6.52 -34.67
C SER A 906 4.10 -7.62 -35.75
N ILE A 907 3.94 -7.26 -37.04
CA ILE A 907 4.07 -8.21 -38.15
C ILE A 907 5.51 -8.73 -38.27
N VAL A 908 6.50 -7.85 -38.15
CA VAL A 908 7.92 -8.24 -38.19
C VAL A 908 8.26 -9.14 -37.01
N GLN A 909 7.83 -8.76 -35.80
CA GLN A 909 8.02 -9.53 -34.58
C GLN A 909 7.42 -10.95 -34.70
N GLY A 910 6.18 -11.08 -35.17
CA GLY A 910 5.52 -12.38 -35.33
C GLY A 910 6.08 -13.24 -36.48
N ARG A 911 6.68 -12.65 -37.52
CA ARG A 911 7.44 -13.43 -38.53
C ARG A 911 8.75 -13.96 -37.97
N LEU A 912 9.45 -13.12 -37.23
CA LEU A 912 10.72 -13.47 -36.61
C LEU A 912 10.54 -14.55 -35.54
N GLU A 913 9.53 -14.38 -34.69
CA GLU A 913 9.16 -15.34 -33.66
C GLU A 913 8.87 -16.71 -34.26
N ARG A 914 7.97 -16.80 -35.25
CA ARG A 914 7.69 -18.06 -35.96
C ARG A 914 8.93 -18.72 -36.53
N SER A 915 9.85 -17.94 -37.12
CA SER A 915 11.10 -18.50 -37.66
C SER A 915 12.04 -19.05 -36.59
N LEU A 916 12.11 -18.42 -35.42
CA LEU A 916 12.95 -18.89 -34.31
C LEU A 916 12.31 -20.08 -33.59
N LEU A 917 10.99 -20.05 -33.36
CA LEU A 917 10.21 -21.17 -32.83
C LEU A 917 10.38 -22.41 -33.72
N GLN A 918 10.26 -22.28 -35.05
CA GLN A 918 10.48 -23.39 -35.97
C GLN A 918 11.91 -23.95 -35.93
N ALA A 919 12.91 -23.13 -35.58
CA ALA A 919 14.30 -23.55 -35.54
C ALA A 919 14.67 -24.28 -34.23
N GLY A 920 14.08 -23.84 -33.10
CA GLY A 920 14.41 -24.35 -31.76
C GLY A 920 13.36 -25.25 -31.10
N ASN A 921 12.12 -25.28 -31.60
CA ASN A 921 11.05 -26.10 -31.01
C ASN A 921 10.79 -27.36 -31.83
N GLY A 922 10.98 -28.53 -31.20
CA GLY A 922 10.58 -29.82 -31.75
C GLY A 922 9.72 -30.68 -30.81
N TRP A 923 9.54 -30.28 -29.55
CA TRP A 923 8.97 -31.17 -28.52
C TRP A 923 8.37 -30.49 -27.28
N LEU A 924 8.45 -29.15 -27.16
CA LEU A 924 7.91 -28.43 -25.99
C LEU A 924 6.38 -28.54 -25.94
N ARG A 925 5.85 -29.00 -24.81
CA ARG A 925 4.41 -29.19 -24.59
C ARG A 925 3.69 -27.92 -24.16
N SER A 926 4.42 -26.96 -23.62
CA SER A 926 3.85 -25.66 -23.23
C SER A 926 3.44 -24.78 -24.42
N LEU A 927 3.93 -25.10 -25.62
CA LEU A 927 3.66 -24.38 -26.87
C LEU A 927 2.50 -24.98 -27.68
N PRO A 928 1.78 -24.19 -28.51
CA PRO A 928 1.99 -22.76 -28.76
C PRO A 928 1.54 -21.87 -27.59
N GLU A 929 2.13 -20.67 -27.49
CA GLU A 929 1.60 -19.60 -26.63
C GLU A 929 0.37 -18.97 -27.29
N PRO A 930 -0.70 -18.65 -26.52
CA PRO A 930 -1.87 -17.97 -27.05
C PRO A 930 -1.54 -16.53 -27.43
N GLU A 931 -2.21 -16.03 -28.47
CA GLU A 931 -2.12 -14.64 -28.87
C GLU A 931 -2.75 -13.73 -27.79
N THR A 932 -2.28 -12.48 -27.68
CA THR A 932 -2.85 -11.54 -26.68
C THR A 932 -4.37 -11.38 -26.79
N ARG A 933 -4.93 -11.43 -28.01
CA ARG A 933 -6.37 -11.33 -28.21
C ARG A 933 -7.12 -12.53 -27.64
N GLU A 934 -6.54 -13.72 -27.71
CA GLU A 934 -7.10 -14.96 -27.17
C GLU A 934 -7.07 -14.94 -25.65
N LEU A 935 -5.95 -14.50 -25.06
CA LEU A 935 -5.84 -14.28 -23.61
C LEU A 935 -6.89 -13.30 -23.08
N LEU A 936 -7.08 -12.16 -23.76
CA LEU A 936 -8.09 -11.17 -23.38
C LEU A 936 -9.52 -11.70 -23.54
N ALA A 937 -9.78 -12.49 -24.58
CA ALA A 937 -11.07 -13.14 -24.77
C ALA A 937 -11.34 -14.17 -23.64
N ALA A 938 -10.35 -14.98 -23.28
CA ALA A 938 -10.43 -15.95 -22.20
C ALA A 938 -10.64 -15.29 -20.82
N ALA A 939 -10.04 -14.12 -20.59
CA ALA A 939 -10.22 -13.34 -19.36
C ALA A 939 -11.57 -12.62 -19.27
N SER A 940 -12.18 -12.26 -20.40
CA SER A 940 -13.37 -11.39 -20.48
C SER A 940 -14.59 -11.80 -19.62
N PRO A 941 -14.87 -13.10 -19.35
CA PRO A 941 -15.98 -13.48 -18.47
C PRO A 941 -15.74 -13.14 -16.99
N TYR A 942 -14.47 -12.94 -16.62
CA TYR A 942 -14.04 -12.75 -15.23
C TYR A 942 -13.57 -11.33 -14.95
N LEU A 943 -12.96 -10.66 -15.93
CA LEU A 943 -12.47 -9.30 -15.82
C LEU A 943 -12.56 -8.61 -17.18
N SER A 944 -13.00 -7.35 -17.20
CA SER A 944 -13.14 -6.58 -18.44
C SER A 944 -11.80 -6.47 -19.20
N PRO A 945 -11.77 -6.68 -20.53
CA PRO A 945 -10.59 -6.37 -21.35
C PRO A 945 -10.20 -4.89 -21.38
N GLU A 946 -11.08 -4.01 -20.86
CA GLU A 946 -10.76 -2.59 -20.64
C GLU A 946 -9.93 -2.37 -19.37
N PHE A 947 -9.82 -3.34 -18.48
CA PHE A 947 -8.87 -3.32 -17.38
C PHE A 947 -7.46 -3.48 -17.94
N GLU A 948 -6.61 -2.49 -17.74
CA GLU A 948 -5.23 -2.52 -18.22
C GLU A 948 -4.25 -2.91 -17.12
N GLY A 949 -3.27 -3.73 -17.49
CA GLY A 949 -2.27 -4.29 -16.60
C GLY A 949 -2.27 -5.81 -16.62
N GLU A 950 -1.55 -6.39 -15.68
CA GLU A 950 -1.28 -7.83 -15.67
C GLU A 950 -2.49 -8.71 -15.31
N ALA A 951 -3.44 -8.22 -14.49
CA ALA A 951 -4.48 -9.10 -13.96
C ALA A 951 -5.29 -9.80 -15.07
N VAL A 952 -5.54 -9.11 -16.18
CA VAL A 952 -6.21 -9.71 -17.35
C VAL A 952 -5.37 -10.79 -18.02
N LEU A 953 -4.03 -10.64 -18.06
CA LEU A 953 -3.12 -11.65 -18.59
C LEU A 953 -3.07 -12.87 -17.68
N SER A 954 -2.91 -12.66 -16.37
CA SER A 954 -2.85 -13.77 -15.40
C SER A 954 -4.13 -14.60 -15.39
N ILE A 955 -5.30 -13.97 -15.48
CA ILE A 955 -6.59 -14.67 -15.59
C ILE A 955 -6.70 -15.40 -16.93
N GLY A 956 -6.39 -14.73 -18.05
CA GLY A 956 -6.44 -15.34 -19.38
C GLY A 956 -5.50 -16.54 -19.49
N LYS A 957 -4.30 -16.42 -18.93
CA LYS A 957 -3.29 -17.48 -18.90
C LYS A 957 -3.68 -18.64 -17.99
N SER A 958 -4.37 -18.35 -16.88
CA SER A 958 -4.95 -19.39 -16.04
C SER A 958 -5.95 -20.24 -16.83
N VAL A 959 -6.77 -19.62 -17.69
CA VAL A 959 -7.71 -20.34 -18.57
C VAL A 959 -6.97 -21.12 -19.66
N ASP A 960 -5.95 -20.55 -20.30
CA ASP A 960 -5.08 -21.28 -21.26
C ASP A 960 -4.48 -22.55 -20.64
N TYR A 961 -4.00 -22.47 -19.39
CA TYR A 961 -3.48 -23.63 -18.70
C TYR A 961 -4.54 -24.69 -18.37
N LEU A 962 -5.76 -24.27 -18.05
CA LEU A 962 -6.87 -25.21 -17.89
C LEU A 962 -7.16 -25.94 -19.21
N ASP A 963 -7.19 -25.22 -20.33
CA ASP A 963 -7.41 -25.80 -21.66
C ASP A 963 -6.25 -26.74 -22.07
N LYS A 964 -5.02 -26.47 -21.60
CA LYS A 964 -3.84 -27.33 -21.76
C LYS A 964 -3.76 -28.49 -20.76
N ASN A 965 -4.79 -28.70 -19.93
CA ASN A 965 -4.87 -29.78 -18.95
C ASN A 965 -3.70 -29.79 -17.95
N VAL A 966 -3.32 -28.63 -17.38
CA VAL A 966 -2.40 -28.63 -16.22
C VAL A 966 -3.07 -29.27 -14.99
N GLN A 967 -2.29 -29.85 -14.08
CA GLN A 967 -2.80 -30.52 -12.87
C GLN A 967 -2.87 -29.59 -11.66
N GLY A 968 -2.31 -28.37 -11.73
CA GLY A 968 -2.41 -27.38 -10.66
C GLY A 968 -2.08 -25.98 -11.14
N LEU A 969 -2.53 -24.97 -10.41
CA LEU A 969 -2.21 -23.55 -10.66
C LEU A 969 -1.68 -22.86 -9.42
N ILE A 970 -0.64 -22.05 -9.59
CA ILE A 970 -0.11 -21.18 -8.53
C ILE A 970 -0.13 -19.73 -9.02
N ASN A 971 -0.82 -18.86 -8.31
CA ASN A 971 -0.76 -17.41 -8.48
C ASN A 971 0.30 -16.84 -7.53
N VAL A 972 1.36 -16.25 -8.07
CA VAL A 972 2.40 -15.59 -7.28
C VAL A 972 2.27 -14.08 -7.34
N MET A 973 2.46 -13.40 -6.21
CA MET A 973 2.37 -11.94 -6.16
C MET A 973 3.23 -11.37 -5.04
N PRO A 974 3.68 -10.10 -5.14
CA PRO A 974 4.15 -9.36 -3.98
C PRO A 974 3.04 -9.20 -2.96
N PHE A 975 3.37 -9.17 -1.68
CA PHE A 975 2.43 -8.76 -0.63
C PHE A 975 1.88 -7.35 -0.93
N THR A 976 0.57 -7.15 -0.71
CA THR A 976 -0.21 -5.95 -1.09
C THR A 976 -0.29 -5.63 -2.59
N CYS A 977 0.14 -6.53 -3.48
CA CYS A 977 0.06 -6.31 -4.92
C CYS A 977 -1.40 -6.10 -5.38
N MET A 978 -1.70 -4.94 -5.97
CA MET A 978 -3.08 -4.63 -6.38
C MET A 978 -3.56 -5.53 -7.53
N PRO A 979 -2.83 -5.67 -8.67
CA PRO A 979 -3.25 -6.59 -9.72
C PRO A 979 -3.30 -8.06 -9.25
N GLY A 980 -2.29 -8.51 -8.50
CA GLY A 980 -2.24 -9.87 -7.94
C GLY A 980 -3.42 -10.16 -7.01
N GLY A 981 -3.79 -9.21 -6.14
CA GLY A 981 -4.95 -9.33 -5.28
C GLY A 981 -6.29 -9.34 -6.03
N VAL A 982 -6.38 -8.68 -7.19
CA VAL A 982 -7.55 -8.79 -8.08
C VAL A 982 -7.64 -10.20 -8.68
N VAL A 983 -6.52 -10.77 -9.11
CA VAL A 983 -6.48 -12.16 -9.60
C VAL A 983 -6.92 -13.11 -8.48
N ASP A 984 -6.36 -12.97 -7.28
CA ASP A 984 -6.70 -13.80 -6.12
C ASP A 984 -8.19 -13.70 -5.75
N ALA A 985 -8.77 -12.50 -5.77
CA ALA A 985 -10.19 -12.30 -5.51
C ALA A 985 -11.12 -12.95 -6.56
N ILE A 986 -10.61 -13.17 -7.77
CA ILE A 986 -11.34 -13.80 -8.89
C ILE A 986 -11.12 -15.32 -8.92
N MET A 987 -10.00 -15.83 -8.38
CA MET A 987 -9.66 -17.26 -8.35
C MET A 987 -10.79 -18.17 -7.84
N PRO A 988 -11.57 -17.83 -6.79
CA PRO A 988 -12.71 -18.66 -6.37
C PRO A 988 -13.73 -18.93 -7.47
N ARG A 989 -13.91 -17.99 -8.41
CA ARG A 989 -14.82 -18.16 -9.55
C ARG A 989 -14.23 -19.06 -10.64
N LEU A 990 -12.92 -19.05 -10.82
CA LEU A 990 -12.20 -20.01 -11.69
C LEU A 990 -12.26 -21.42 -11.09
N ARG A 991 -12.04 -21.57 -9.78
CA ARG A 991 -12.16 -22.85 -9.05
C ARG A 991 -13.53 -23.49 -9.18
N ARG A 992 -14.63 -22.72 -9.26
CA ARG A 992 -15.97 -23.30 -9.47
C ARG A 992 -16.13 -24.00 -10.82
N LYS A 993 -15.25 -23.74 -11.79
CA LYS A 993 -15.29 -24.35 -13.13
C LYS A 993 -14.26 -25.45 -13.34
N SER A 994 -13.34 -25.65 -12.39
CA SER A 994 -12.28 -26.64 -12.52
C SER A 994 -12.00 -27.33 -11.19
N SER A 995 -11.78 -28.64 -11.22
CA SER A 995 -11.44 -29.45 -10.04
C SER A 995 -9.95 -29.39 -9.67
N ILE A 996 -9.11 -28.67 -10.43
CA ILE A 996 -7.67 -28.66 -10.15
C ILE A 996 -7.35 -27.85 -8.89
N PRO A 997 -6.36 -28.27 -8.08
CA PRO A 997 -5.84 -27.47 -6.99
C PRO A 997 -5.31 -26.13 -7.49
N MET A 998 -5.69 -25.05 -6.80
CA MET A 998 -5.13 -23.72 -7.02
C MET A 998 -4.55 -23.18 -5.70
N LEU A 999 -3.45 -22.43 -5.76
CA LEU A 999 -2.80 -21.83 -4.60
C LEU A 999 -2.38 -20.39 -4.92
N SER A 1000 -2.59 -19.46 -3.99
CA SER A 1000 -2.08 -18.10 -4.09
C SER A 1000 -0.96 -17.89 -3.07
N LEU A 1001 0.20 -17.43 -3.52
CA LEU A 1001 1.39 -17.16 -2.70
C LEU A 1001 1.74 -15.68 -2.80
N ALA A 1002 1.83 -15.03 -1.64
CA ALA A 1002 2.25 -13.65 -1.51
C ALA A 1002 3.67 -13.61 -0.95
N TYR A 1003 4.57 -12.87 -1.59
CA TYR A 1003 5.98 -12.75 -1.20
C TYR A 1003 6.31 -11.32 -0.78
N ASP A 1004 7.08 -11.18 0.30
CA ASP A 1004 7.56 -9.89 0.81
C ASP A 1004 9.09 -9.85 1.04
N GLY A 1005 9.78 -10.92 0.63
CA GLY A 1005 11.23 -11.11 0.77
C GLY A 1005 11.67 -11.73 2.10
N GLN A 1006 10.76 -11.97 3.06
CA GLN A 1006 11.08 -12.79 4.24
C GLN A 1006 10.72 -14.24 3.94
N THR A 1007 11.61 -15.18 4.27
CA THR A 1007 11.33 -16.60 4.07
C THR A 1007 10.21 -17.03 5.02
N GLU A 1008 8.99 -17.10 4.52
CA GLU A 1008 7.85 -17.51 5.33
C GLU A 1008 7.90 -19.03 5.53
N THR A 1009 8.13 -19.46 6.77
CA THR A 1009 8.22 -20.88 7.17
C THR A 1009 6.95 -21.69 6.82
N ASN A 1010 5.80 -21.04 6.69
CA ASN A 1010 4.53 -21.67 6.30
C ASN A 1010 4.41 -21.94 4.78
N ILE A 1011 5.18 -21.27 3.91
CA ILE A 1011 5.06 -21.48 2.46
C ILE A 1011 5.42 -22.93 2.09
N GLN A 1012 6.45 -23.50 2.70
CA GLN A 1012 6.87 -24.88 2.44
C GLN A 1012 5.75 -25.88 2.76
N ASN A 1013 5.12 -25.76 3.92
CA ASN A 1013 4.00 -26.64 4.31
C ASN A 1013 2.81 -26.52 3.34
N ARG A 1014 2.50 -25.30 2.89
CA ARG A 1014 1.43 -25.05 1.90
C ARG A 1014 1.77 -25.65 0.54
N LEU A 1015 3.04 -25.58 0.10
CA LEU A 1015 3.52 -26.19 -1.14
C LEU A 1015 3.47 -27.71 -1.08
N GLU A 1016 3.85 -28.32 0.04
CA GLU A 1016 3.77 -29.78 0.24
C GLU A 1016 2.33 -30.28 0.20
N ALA A 1017 1.42 -29.60 0.91
CA ALA A 1017 -0.01 -29.91 0.88
C ALA A 1017 -0.60 -29.75 -0.54
N PHE A 1018 -0.23 -28.68 -1.24
CA PHE A 1018 -0.63 -28.46 -2.63
C PHE A 1018 -0.09 -29.55 -3.56
N ALA A 1019 1.19 -29.90 -3.46
CA ALA A 1019 1.81 -30.94 -4.28
C ALA A 1019 1.15 -32.31 -4.05
N HIS A 1020 0.77 -32.61 -2.81
CA HIS A 1020 0.01 -33.81 -2.49
C HIS A 1020 -1.37 -33.82 -3.19
N GLN A 1021 -2.12 -32.71 -3.14
CA GLN A 1021 -3.40 -32.60 -3.84
C GLN A 1021 -3.27 -32.74 -5.35
N VAL A 1022 -2.24 -32.12 -5.95
CA VAL A 1022 -1.96 -32.20 -7.40
C VAL A 1022 -1.67 -33.64 -7.82
N ARG A 1023 -0.99 -34.44 -6.98
CA ARG A 1023 -0.71 -35.85 -7.25
C ARG A 1023 -1.94 -36.75 -7.07
N GLN A 1024 -2.84 -36.43 -6.14
CA GLN A 1024 -4.08 -37.18 -5.91
C GLN A 1024 -5.13 -36.99 -7.01
N GLY A 1025 -5.15 -35.83 -7.65
CA GLY A 1025 -6.07 -35.54 -8.77
C GLY A 1025 -5.73 -36.25 -10.09
N ARG A 1026 -4.79 -37.22 -10.06
CA ARG A 1026 -4.27 -37.93 -11.23
C ARG A 1026 -5.00 -39.23 -11.51
#